data_AF-A0A1F4X4X7-F1
#
_entry.id   AF-A0A1F4X4X7-F1
#
_cell.length_a   1.000
_cell.length_b   1.000
_cell.length_c   1.000
_cell.angle_alpha   90.00
_cell.angle_beta   90.00
_cell.angle_gamma   90.00
#
_symmetry.space_group_name_H-M   'P 1'
#
loop_
_entity.id
_entity.type
_entity.pdbx_description
1 polymer ?
#
loop_
_entity_poly.entity_id
_entity_poly.type
_entity_poly.pdbx_seq_one_letter_code
_entity_poly.pdbx_strand_id
1 'polypeptide(L)'
;MPREHIETEPSIINTIQLSANQAKVKSIEVATSNKSKLEELERLMHGFTIIGRDLNVDEVQTLNPNEVAEKKAKAAWEKNGYNPIIVEDTSLDLAGLNGLPGTYASSFTKEPLMRKIICEEWLKDKDKRAVARVILAIYDGLECHLFEGTVEGTVPSSPRGSANFGWDDMFVPNGQPNNEQKTFAEMTPGEKDKYSMRRKAVEELLKSKLILKDYVLAIPEPYHSELKRLDLSKIEDKRAIEFAFLLESVRENKPNNEFTADNYTPLIEESNPYFLRYSFDKDSASIGLILTDVDRSETQRHKNGKPILSQVGPERRSLALAQRAEYFIKNTDKELLENIADLETKVGEFPHRSNKKNDTLETILYGMGENSNPVYARAIKELGYKKVTSEKEVSRSKIAKSGLLNKVGKYPRSVMGIGSMPAVSGWKDVILTGIVGHMPVFIPRNSIFANGVDRQIQLIKQVDRDLDKLDLTSQEKNIFRRNIGVAIGTNDPKEELKKALKLNKEAGINLFRIYTINGDPRCIEVAQLLRKELGNEVEIFAGQVTDAAQARKYLENADVDALIFGHGGGRQCTSAINGMAISTVEEIYSVITDSAFNQTSLVVEGGVGTNVGPLLIMGIDCVLYSNQIARGTIETGGLYLMNKRSEYVQPYHGSASAPTMIIEASYDNLREARINPSGRTKVPEGKPGFMKYSSKANSMAFWIDEFRHHFARTLADLGVESVWELRQFLNSTDQNLLRIVSTEAARTASAYGTNQ
;
A
#
# COMPACT_ATOMS: atom_id res chain seq x y z
N MET A 1 -1.47 32.35 3.51
CA MET A 1 -0.05 32.06 3.76
C MET A 1 0.42 31.06 2.73
N PRO A 2 1.62 31.21 2.15
CA PRO A 2 2.23 30.15 1.35
C PRO A 2 2.32 28.88 2.21
N ARG A 3 2.07 27.71 1.63
CA ARG A 3 2.21 26.45 2.37
C ARG A 3 3.71 26.15 2.46
N GLU A 4 4.30 26.31 3.64
CA GLU A 4 5.68 25.87 3.88
C GLU A 4 5.72 24.34 3.86
N HIS A 5 6.34 23.81 2.80
CA HIS A 5 6.61 22.38 2.66
C HIS A 5 7.72 22.01 3.64
N ILE A 6 7.61 20.85 4.27
CA ILE A 6 8.70 20.32 5.09
C ILE A 6 9.68 19.69 4.11
N GLU A 7 10.78 20.39 3.80
CA GLU A 7 11.88 19.80 3.03
C GLU A 7 12.44 18.61 3.81
N THR A 8 12.00 17.42 3.44
CA THR A 8 12.59 16.17 3.89
C THR A 8 13.31 15.56 2.71
N GLU A 9 14.64 15.48 2.76
CA GLU A 9 15.35 14.49 1.96
C GLU A 9 14.73 13.10 2.24
N PRO A 10 14.77 12.15 1.28
CA PRO A 10 14.21 10.81 1.49
C PRO A 10 14.86 10.17 2.73
N SER A 11 14.15 10.17 3.85
CA SER A 11 14.64 9.59 5.10
C SER A 11 14.29 8.12 5.15
N ILE A 12 15.23 7.30 5.63
CA ILE A 12 14.92 5.90 5.95
C ILE A 12 14.15 5.88 7.27
N ILE A 13 12.99 5.21 7.25
CA ILE A 13 12.06 5.16 8.37
C ILE A 13 11.78 3.73 8.84
N ASN A 14 12.07 2.72 8.02
CA ASN A 14 11.81 1.32 8.39
C ASN A 14 12.80 0.37 7.70
N THR A 15 12.79 -0.90 8.14
CA THR A 15 13.64 -1.98 7.62
C THR A 15 12.82 -3.16 7.13
N ILE A 16 13.47 -4.03 6.37
CA ILE A 16 12.93 -5.32 5.95
C ILE A 16 13.74 -6.44 6.61
N GLN A 17 13.04 -7.30 7.36
CA GLN A 17 13.54 -8.58 7.83
C GLN A 17 13.53 -9.59 6.68
N LEU A 18 14.71 -10.06 6.31
CA LEU A 18 14.91 -11.02 5.23
C LEU A 18 14.65 -12.46 5.71
N SER A 19 14.00 -13.26 4.88
CA SER A 19 13.92 -14.70 5.09
C SER A 19 15.30 -15.36 4.98
N ALA A 20 15.51 -16.47 5.69
CA ALA A 20 16.83 -17.08 5.97
C ALA A 20 17.65 -17.54 4.75
N ASN A 21 17.10 -17.51 3.52
CA ASN A 21 17.79 -17.90 2.30
C ASN A 21 18.41 -16.70 1.58
N GLN A 22 19.54 -16.22 2.08
CA GLN A 22 20.31 -15.15 1.43
C GLN A 22 21.12 -15.69 0.23
N ALA A 23 21.04 -14.99 -0.89
CA ALA A 23 22.01 -15.12 -1.96
C ALA A 23 23.33 -14.47 -1.51
N LYS A 24 24.44 -15.21 -1.57
CA LYS A 24 25.77 -14.65 -1.29
C LYS A 24 26.09 -13.55 -2.28
N VAL A 25 26.47 -12.37 -1.79
CA VAL A 25 27.01 -11.27 -2.61
C VAL A 25 28.26 -11.80 -3.30
N LYS A 26 28.30 -11.70 -4.64
CA LYS A 26 29.47 -12.09 -5.44
C LYS A 26 30.29 -10.90 -5.92
N SER A 27 29.71 -9.70 -5.91
CA SER A 27 30.35 -8.46 -6.38
C SER A 27 30.21 -7.34 -5.35
N ILE A 28 31.28 -6.61 -5.10
CA ILE A 28 31.36 -5.54 -4.11
C ILE A 28 31.77 -4.24 -4.82
N GLU A 29 30.96 -3.20 -4.68
CA GLU A 29 31.32 -1.86 -5.18
C GLU A 29 32.19 -1.12 -4.14
N VAL A 30 33.21 -0.41 -4.61
CA VAL A 30 34.11 0.41 -3.77
C VAL A 30 34.23 1.80 -4.35
N ALA A 31 34.06 2.85 -3.53
CA ALA A 31 34.09 4.24 -3.95
C ALA A 31 35.53 4.76 -4.17
N THR A 32 36.21 4.24 -5.19
CA THR A 32 37.57 4.64 -5.56
C THR A 32 37.83 4.44 -7.05
N SER A 33 38.60 5.35 -7.64
CA SER A 33 39.19 5.23 -8.97
C SER A 33 40.68 4.81 -8.94
N ASN A 34 41.26 4.64 -7.75
CA ASN A 34 42.65 4.25 -7.59
C ASN A 34 42.86 2.75 -7.89
N LYS A 35 43.51 2.46 -9.03
CA LYS A 35 43.78 1.09 -9.49
C LYS A 35 44.55 0.24 -8.47
N SER A 36 45.57 0.80 -7.82
CA SER A 36 46.36 0.08 -6.82
C SER A 36 45.54 -0.31 -5.60
N LYS A 37 44.60 0.54 -5.15
CA LYS A 37 43.66 0.19 -4.08
C LYS A 37 42.73 -0.97 -4.49
N LEU A 38 42.20 -0.92 -5.71
CA LEU A 38 41.31 -1.96 -6.24
C LEU A 38 42.05 -3.30 -6.36
N GLU A 39 43.25 -3.31 -6.92
CA GLU A 39 44.09 -4.50 -7.03
C GLU A 39 44.43 -5.10 -5.66
N GLU A 40 44.70 -4.27 -4.63
CA GLU A 40 44.93 -4.73 -3.26
C GLU A 40 43.66 -5.33 -2.65
N LEU A 41 42.50 -4.69 -2.80
CA LEU A 41 41.22 -5.22 -2.32
C LEU A 41 40.82 -6.52 -3.04
N GLU A 42 41.04 -6.65 -4.35
CA GLU A 42 40.79 -7.89 -5.11
C GLU A 42 41.64 -9.06 -4.60
N ARG A 43 42.90 -8.81 -4.24
CA ARG A 43 43.76 -9.82 -3.62
C ARG A 43 43.26 -10.17 -2.22
N LEU A 44 42.88 -9.19 -1.40
CA LEU A 44 42.51 -9.43 -0.01
C LEU A 44 41.11 -10.05 0.15
N MET A 45 40.19 -9.76 -0.76
CA MET A 45 38.79 -10.22 -0.74
C MET A 45 38.55 -11.38 -1.71
N HIS A 46 39.34 -12.45 -1.57
CA HIS A 46 39.22 -13.64 -2.42
C HIS A 46 37.78 -14.18 -2.48
N GLY A 47 37.30 -14.41 -3.70
CA GLY A 47 35.94 -14.93 -3.96
C GLY A 47 34.89 -13.84 -4.22
N PHE A 48 35.27 -12.56 -4.14
CA PHE A 48 34.44 -11.43 -4.55
C PHE A 48 35.01 -10.73 -5.79
N THR A 49 34.14 -10.25 -6.67
CA THR A 49 34.48 -9.33 -7.75
C THR A 49 34.43 -7.90 -7.22
N ILE A 50 35.55 -7.18 -7.23
CA ILE A 50 35.61 -5.79 -6.75
C ILE A 50 35.35 -4.84 -7.94
N ILE A 51 34.48 -3.85 -7.75
CA ILE A 51 34.09 -2.90 -8.78
C ILE A 51 34.33 -1.48 -8.27
N GLY A 52 35.30 -0.77 -8.85
CA GLY A 52 35.54 0.64 -8.55
C GLY A 52 34.44 1.56 -9.09
N ARG A 53 33.98 2.52 -8.27
CA ARG A 53 33.06 3.59 -8.64
C ARG A 53 33.70 4.94 -8.36
N ASP A 54 33.76 5.78 -9.38
CA ASP A 54 34.14 7.17 -9.23
C ASP A 54 32.89 8.01 -8.92
N LEU A 55 32.70 8.34 -7.64
CA LEU A 55 31.51 9.06 -7.14
C LEU A 55 31.82 10.52 -6.76
N ASN A 56 33.07 10.98 -6.91
CA ASN A 56 33.54 12.32 -6.53
C ASN A 56 32.95 12.79 -5.17
N VAL A 57 33.25 12.06 -4.10
CA VAL A 57 32.71 12.32 -2.74
C VAL A 57 33.63 13.28 -1.99
N ASP A 58 33.06 14.34 -1.42
CA ASP A 58 33.83 15.31 -0.65
C ASP A 58 34.29 14.71 0.69
N GLU A 59 35.55 14.93 1.05
CA GLU A 59 36.12 14.50 2.33
C GLU A 59 36.03 15.65 3.35
N VAL A 60 35.38 15.38 4.49
CA VAL A 60 35.32 16.35 5.58
C VAL A 60 36.71 16.56 6.20
N GLN A 61 36.98 17.79 6.59
CA GLN A 61 38.28 18.18 7.15
C GLN A 61 38.22 18.06 8.68
N THR A 62 38.50 16.86 9.20
CA THR A 62 38.58 16.57 10.66
C THR A 62 39.73 15.61 10.92
N LEU A 63 40.35 15.67 12.10
CA LEU A 63 41.41 14.76 12.52
C LEU A 63 40.88 13.42 13.04
N ASN A 64 39.56 13.28 13.23
CA ASN A 64 38.92 12.03 13.65
C ASN A 64 38.68 11.11 12.43
N PRO A 65 39.40 9.98 12.28
CA PRO A 65 39.28 9.13 11.10
C PRO A 65 37.90 8.45 10.97
N ASN A 66 37.22 8.17 12.09
CA ASN A 66 35.88 7.59 12.05
C ASN A 66 34.88 8.57 11.44
N GLU A 67 34.95 9.85 11.83
CA GLU A 67 34.06 10.89 11.32
C GLU A 67 34.24 11.13 9.80
N VAL A 68 35.50 11.06 9.31
CA VAL A 68 35.78 11.13 7.87
C VAL A 68 35.14 9.94 7.14
N ALA A 69 35.39 8.72 7.63
CA ALA A 69 34.88 7.50 7.01
C ALA A 69 33.34 7.44 7.00
N GLU A 70 32.69 7.84 8.10
CA GLU A 70 31.22 7.87 8.23
C GLU A 70 30.57 8.83 7.23
N LYS A 71 31.04 10.09 7.18
CA LYS A 71 30.47 11.10 6.27
C LYS A 71 30.73 10.74 4.81
N LYS A 72 31.93 10.21 4.52
CA LYS A 72 32.28 9.70 3.19
C LYS A 72 31.40 8.52 2.78
N ALA A 73 31.13 7.58 3.69
CA ALA A 73 30.26 6.42 3.44
C ALA A 73 28.83 6.86 3.13
N LYS A 74 28.27 7.78 3.91
CA LYS A 74 26.93 8.32 3.70
C LYS A 74 26.79 9.02 2.34
N ALA A 75 27.72 9.93 2.03
CA ALA A 75 27.69 10.65 0.76
C ALA A 75 27.95 9.73 -0.45
N ALA A 76 28.80 8.71 -0.30
CA ALA A 76 29.00 7.69 -1.34
C ALA A 76 27.73 6.85 -1.56
N TRP A 77 27.04 6.45 -0.51
CA TRP A 77 25.79 5.70 -0.58
C TRP A 77 24.70 6.49 -1.32
N GLU A 78 24.51 7.78 -1.00
CA GLU A 78 23.58 8.68 -1.68
C GLU A 78 23.92 8.80 -3.19
N LYS A 79 25.17 9.12 -3.52
CA LYS A 79 25.63 9.25 -4.92
C LYS A 79 25.59 7.94 -5.69
N ASN A 80 25.65 6.79 -5.01
CA ASN A 80 25.51 5.47 -5.62
C ASN A 80 24.04 5.04 -5.84
N GLY A 81 23.09 5.96 -5.70
CA GLY A 81 21.66 5.69 -5.84
C GLY A 81 21.13 4.84 -4.69
N TYR A 82 21.60 5.14 -3.47
CA TYR A 82 21.22 4.46 -2.23
C TYR A 82 21.54 2.96 -2.21
N ASN A 83 22.55 2.53 -2.97
CA ASN A 83 23.07 1.16 -2.94
C ASN A 83 24.31 1.10 -2.05
N PRO A 84 24.42 0.10 -1.15
CA PRO A 84 25.59 -0.07 -0.30
C PRO A 84 26.89 -0.11 -1.12
N ILE A 85 27.88 0.64 -0.64
CA ILE A 85 29.20 0.75 -1.26
C ILE A 85 30.25 0.85 -0.15
N ILE A 86 31.41 0.20 -0.35
CA ILE A 86 32.53 0.34 0.57
C ILE A 86 33.23 1.67 0.25
N VAL A 87 33.46 2.49 1.27
CA VAL A 87 34.45 3.56 1.19
C VAL A 87 35.68 3.18 2.00
N GLU A 88 36.82 3.69 1.58
CA GLU A 88 38.07 3.51 2.29
C GLU A 88 38.63 4.88 2.64
N ASP A 89 39.00 5.05 3.90
CA ASP A 89 39.78 6.19 4.38
C ASP A 89 41.11 5.72 5.00
N THR A 90 42.15 6.54 4.88
CA THR A 90 43.51 6.20 5.33
C THR A 90 44.11 7.36 6.09
N SER A 91 44.59 7.09 7.30
CA SER A 91 45.33 8.05 8.13
C SER A 91 46.73 7.55 8.44
N LEU A 92 47.65 8.51 8.63
CA LEU A 92 49.03 8.28 9.02
C LEU A 92 49.40 9.24 10.15
N ASP A 93 49.50 8.70 11.36
CA ASP A 93 49.85 9.47 12.56
C ASP A 93 51.36 9.38 12.79
N LEU A 94 52.08 10.51 12.70
CA LEU A 94 53.51 10.57 12.95
C LEU A 94 53.76 11.17 14.34
N ALA A 95 54.39 10.42 15.24
CA ALA A 95 54.59 10.83 16.63
C ALA A 95 55.38 12.14 16.73
N GLY A 96 56.45 12.30 15.94
CA GLY A 96 57.25 13.53 15.90
C GLY A 96 56.52 14.76 15.33
N LEU A 97 55.33 14.58 14.75
CA LEU A 97 54.46 15.66 14.28
C LEU A 97 53.13 15.73 15.06
N ASN A 98 53.10 15.21 16.30
CA ASN A 98 51.91 15.20 17.16
C ASN A 98 50.68 14.56 16.48
N GLY A 99 50.89 13.50 15.70
CA GLY A 99 49.82 12.79 15.00
C GLY A 99 49.50 13.33 13.60
N LEU A 100 50.13 14.42 13.14
CA LEU A 100 50.02 14.85 11.75
C LEU A 100 50.84 13.95 10.82
N PRO A 101 50.43 13.75 9.54
CA PRO A 101 49.28 14.38 8.87
C PRO A 101 47.91 13.79 9.24
N GLY A 102 47.84 12.66 9.95
CA GLY A 102 46.58 12.04 10.35
C GLY A 102 45.71 11.71 9.14
N THR A 103 44.43 12.08 9.18
CA THR A 103 43.45 11.93 8.08
C THR A 103 43.85 12.67 6.81
N TYR A 104 44.75 13.66 6.88
CA TYR A 104 45.23 14.40 5.71
C TYR A 104 46.33 13.68 4.93
N ALA A 105 46.71 12.46 5.31
CA ALA A 105 47.85 11.74 4.74
C ALA A 105 47.85 11.73 3.21
N SER A 106 46.72 11.42 2.57
CA SER A 106 46.62 11.33 1.10
C SER A 106 47.00 12.63 0.38
N SER A 107 46.56 13.77 0.91
CA SER A 107 46.80 15.09 0.34
C SER A 107 48.16 15.64 0.77
N PHE A 108 48.54 15.40 2.03
CA PHE A 108 49.77 15.91 2.62
C PHE A 108 51.02 15.21 2.07
N THR A 109 50.94 13.91 1.79
CA THR A 109 52.08 13.12 1.30
C THR A 109 52.03 12.85 -0.21
N LYS A 110 51.15 13.53 -0.95
CA LYS A 110 50.95 13.29 -2.39
C LYS A 110 52.23 13.47 -3.20
N GLU A 111 52.97 14.54 -2.92
CA GLU A 111 54.20 14.89 -3.63
C GLU A 111 55.42 14.16 -3.04
N PRO A 112 56.24 13.46 -3.86
CA PRO A 112 57.46 12.80 -3.38
C PRO A 112 58.44 13.73 -2.65
N LEU A 113 58.50 15.00 -3.05
CA LEU A 113 59.32 16.00 -2.37
C LEU A 113 58.86 16.24 -0.93
N MET A 114 57.54 16.33 -0.69
CA MET A 114 57.01 16.50 0.66
C MET A 114 57.35 15.29 1.53
N ARG A 115 57.27 14.09 0.95
CA ARG A 115 57.66 12.85 1.64
C ARG A 115 59.12 12.84 2.06
N LYS A 116 59.99 13.31 1.17
CA LYS A 116 61.41 13.49 1.46
C LYS A 116 61.65 14.50 2.59
N ILE A 117 60.99 15.66 2.54
CA ILE A 117 61.07 16.69 3.59
C ILE A 117 60.62 16.14 4.95
N ILE A 118 59.52 15.38 5.00
CA ILE A 118 59.03 14.76 6.24
C ILE A 118 60.10 13.86 6.85
N CYS A 119 60.73 12.98 6.05
CA CYS A 119 61.72 12.02 6.54
C CYS A 119 63.06 12.67 6.92
N GLU A 120 63.60 13.50 6.02
CA GLU A 120 64.98 14.00 6.09
C GLU A 120 65.12 15.25 6.95
N GLU A 121 64.06 16.07 7.04
CA GLU A 121 64.11 17.36 7.74
C GLU A 121 63.20 17.37 8.97
N TRP A 122 61.90 17.09 8.80
CA TRP A 122 60.93 17.32 9.89
C TRP A 122 61.00 16.28 11.00
N LEU A 123 61.37 15.03 10.67
CA LEU A 123 61.51 13.92 11.61
C LEU A 123 62.96 13.53 11.89
N LYS A 124 63.95 14.30 11.40
CA LYS A 124 65.38 14.00 11.53
C LYS A 124 65.81 13.65 12.96
N ASP A 125 65.46 14.53 13.89
CA ASP A 125 65.80 14.48 15.31
C ASP A 125 64.55 14.35 16.22
N LYS A 126 63.46 13.82 15.67
CA LYS A 126 62.19 13.62 16.39
C LYS A 126 61.82 12.14 16.50
N ASP A 127 60.75 11.88 17.23
CA ASP A 127 60.17 10.55 17.34
C ASP A 127 59.69 10.03 15.97
N LYS A 128 60.28 8.92 15.55
CA LYS A 128 60.02 8.30 14.25
C LYS A 128 58.88 7.29 14.28
N ARG A 129 58.26 7.04 15.44
CA ARG A 129 57.10 6.14 15.53
C ARG A 129 55.97 6.66 14.65
N ALA A 130 55.36 5.76 13.91
CA ALA A 130 54.25 6.03 13.02
C ALA A 130 53.14 4.99 13.22
N VAL A 131 51.89 5.42 13.13
CA VAL A 131 50.73 4.53 13.13
C VAL A 131 49.97 4.76 11.84
N ALA A 132 49.85 3.70 11.06
CA ALA A 132 49.04 3.67 9.85
C ALA A 132 47.67 3.07 10.16
N ARG A 133 46.61 3.74 9.73
CA ARG A 133 45.23 3.27 9.92
C ARG A 133 44.47 3.29 8.60
N VAL A 134 43.70 2.24 8.34
CA VAL A 134 42.67 2.20 7.29
C VAL A 134 41.34 1.89 7.95
N ILE A 135 40.31 2.64 7.55
CA ILE A 135 38.93 2.35 7.90
C ILE A 135 38.19 2.04 6.61
N LEU A 136 37.62 0.84 6.54
CA LEU A 136 36.58 0.52 5.58
C LEU A 136 35.24 0.86 6.21
N ALA A 137 34.43 1.64 5.52
CA ALA A 137 33.12 2.04 6.00
C ALA A 137 32.03 1.67 5.00
N ILE A 138 30.91 1.17 5.52
CA ILE A 138 29.70 0.85 4.75
C ILE A 138 28.53 1.52 5.45
N TYR A 139 27.85 2.43 4.76
CA TYR A 139 26.58 2.96 5.23
C TYR A 139 25.45 2.11 4.65
N ASP A 140 24.64 1.51 5.53
CA ASP A 140 23.50 0.67 5.12
C ASP A 140 22.19 1.45 4.96
N GLY A 141 22.24 2.76 5.22
CA GLY A 141 21.09 3.66 5.22
C GLY A 141 20.62 4.05 6.63
N LEU A 142 20.90 3.23 7.63
CA LEU A 142 20.57 3.47 9.04
C LEU A 142 21.80 3.81 9.88
N GLU A 143 22.83 2.98 9.75
CA GLU A 143 24.06 3.10 10.53
C GLU A 143 25.28 2.93 9.64
N CYS A 144 26.43 3.42 10.13
CA CYS A 144 27.70 3.23 9.46
C CYS A 144 28.47 2.09 10.14
N HIS A 145 28.82 1.07 9.37
CA HIS A 145 29.61 -0.06 9.81
C HIS A 145 31.08 0.24 9.50
N LEU A 146 31.89 0.39 10.54
CA LEU A 146 33.31 0.70 10.43
C LEU A 146 34.15 -0.55 10.71
N PHE A 147 35.16 -0.79 9.88
CA PHE A 147 36.13 -1.86 10.03
C PHE A 147 37.53 -1.26 9.97
N GLU A 148 38.27 -1.37 11.06
CA GLU A 148 39.53 -0.69 11.27
C GLU A 148 40.72 -1.67 11.23
N GLY A 149 41.72 -1.28 10.46
CA GLY A 149 43.02 -1.91 10.50
C GLY A 149 44.08 -0.91 10.91
N THR A 150 44.91 -1.26 11.89
CA THR A 150 46.02 -0.44 12.35
C THR A 150 47.35 -1.20 12.29
N VAL A 151 48.41 -0.47 11.94
CA VAL A 151 49.78 -0.99 11.89
C VAL A 151 50.70 0.03 12.51
N GLU A 152 51.46 -0.40 13.50
CA GLU A 152 52.55 0.39 14.07
C GLU A 152 53.82 0.17 13.25
N GLY A 153 54.60 1.24 13.11
CA GLY A 153 55.84 1.24 12.34
C GLY A 153 56.72 2.43 12.69
N THR A 154 57.69 2.68 11.81
CA THR A 154 58.58 3.84 11.91
C THR A 154 58.82 4.49 10.55
N VAL A 155 59.23 5.76 10.57
CA VAL A 155 59.65 6.50 9.37
C VAL A 155 61.16 6.34 9.14
N PRO A 156 61.62 6.00 7.92
CA PRO A 156 63.03 5.87 7.61
C PRO A 156 63.74 7.24 7.55
N SER A 157 65.07 7.24 7.48
CA SER A 157 65.85 8.49 7.31
C SER A 157 65.65 9.18 5.95
N SER A 158 65.18 8.45 4.94
CA SER A 158 64.82 8.95 3.61
C SER A 158 63.84 7.96 2.97
N PRO A 159 62.89 8.39 2.12
CA PRO A 159 61.97 7.48 1.44
C PRO A 159 62.71 6.44 0.58
N ARG A 160 62.24 5.19 0.58
CA ARG A 160 62.82 4.09 -0.20
C ARG A 160 61.77 3.31 -0.98
N GLY A 161 62.15 2.82 -2.14
CA GLY A 161 61.27 2.06 -3.04
C GLY A 161 60.55 2.93 -4.06
N SER A 162 59.42 2.44 -4.57
CA SER A 162 58.60 3.13 -5.57
C SER A 162 57.77 4.27 -4.98
N ALA A 163 57.81 5.45 -5.60
CA ALA A 163 57.06 6.64 -5.19
C ALA A 163 55.60 6.68 -5.71
N ASN A 164 55.12 5.61 -6.35
CA ASN A 164 53.89 5.61 -7.15
C ASN A 164 52.59 5.39 -6.36
N PHE A 165 52.65 5.03 -5.08
CA PHE A 165 51.46 4.73 -4.28
C PHE A 165 51.53 5.32 -2.87
N GLY A 166 50.81 6.42 -2.66
CA GLY A 166 50.62 7.04 -1.35
C GLY A 166 51.94 7.40 -0.65
N TRP A 167 52.05 7.01 0.61
CA TRP A 167 53.22 7.22 1.49
C TRP A 167 53.98 5.92 1.76
N ASP A 168 53.75 4.87 0.96
CA ASP A 168 54.35 3.54 1.18
C ASP A 168 55.89 3.57 1.20
N ASP A 169 56.52 4.55 0.55
CA ASP A 169 57.97 4.76 0.51
C ASP A 169 58.56 5.33 1.81
N MET A 170 57.74 5.81 2.73
CA MET A 170 58.17 6.40 4.01
C MET A 170 57.67 5.65 5.25
N PHE A 171 57.12 4.44 5.12
CA PHE A 171 56.62 3.68 6.26
C PHE A 171 57.24 2.29 6.33
N VAL A 172 57.91 2.01 7.45
CA VAL A 172 58.51 0.71 7.79
C VAL A 172 57.62 0.03 8.83
N PRO A 173 56.85 -1.01 8.48
CA PRO A 173 56.00 -1.71 9.46
C PRO A 173 56.85 -2.48 10.48
N ASN A 174 56.36 -2.55 11.72
CA ASN A 174 56.93 -3.41 12.75
C ASN A 174 56.70 -4.90 12.45
N GLY A 175 57.53 -5.77 13.02
CA GLY A 175 57.34 -7.24 12.97
C GLY A 175 57.90 -7.95 11.74
N GLN A 176 58.77 -7.30 10.97
CA GLN A 176 59.46 -7.91 9.83
C GLN A 176 60.43 -9.01 10.29
N PRO A 177 60.57 -10.12 9.54
CA PRO A 177 61.52 -11.19 9.85
C PRO A 177 62.96 -10.68 9.75
N ASN A 178 63.87 -11.32 10.48
CA ASN A 178 65.32 -11.09 10.39
C ASN A 178 65.76 -9.63 10.63
N ASN A 179 64.96 -8.84 11.36
CA ASN A 179 65.19 -7.40 11.57
C ASN A 179 65.29 -6.59 10.27
N GLU A 180 64.64 -7.04 9.20
CA GLU A 180 64.51 -6.24 7.98
C GLU A 180 63.79 -4.93 8.28
N GLN A 181 64.13 -3.87 7.52
CA GLN A 181 63.57 -2.52 7.65
C GLN A 181 63.05 -2.04 6.30
N LYS A 182 62.41 -2.93 5.54
CA LYS A 182 61.84 -2.57 4.23
C LYS A 182 60.65 -1.64 4.42
N THR A 183 60.55 -0.63 3.58
CA THR A 183 59.33 0.19 3.48
C THR A 183 58.23 -0.61 2.78
N PHE A 184 56.97 -0.21 2.89
CA PHE A 184 55.90 -0.84 2.10
C PHE A 184 56.17 -0.79 0.59
N ALA A 185 56.84 0.24 0.09
CA ALA A 185 57.19 0.36 -1.32
C ALA A 185 58.35 -0.53 -1.78
N GLU A 186 59.13 -1.10 -0.85
CA GLU A 186 60.18 -2.10 -1.11
C GLU A 186 59.66 -3.54 -1.03
N MET A 187 58.44 -3.75 -0.55
CA MET A 187 57.80 -5.07 -0.42
C MET A 187 57.07 -5.47 -1.71
N THR A 188 57.11 -6.76 -2.04
CA THR A 188 56.17 -7.33 -3.01
C THR A 188 54.74 -7.26 -2.48
N PRO A 189 53.70 -7.29 -3.35
CA PRO A 189 52.30 -7.28 -2.89
C PRO A 189 52.00 -8.35 -1.83
N GLY A 190 52.47 -9.59 -2.02
CA GLY A 190 52.25 -10.67 -1.05
C GLY A 190 53.03 -10.53 0.26
N GLU A 191 54.16 -9.81 0.28
CA GLU A 191 54.87 -9.46 1.52
C GLU A 191 54.13 -8.35 2.27
N LYS A 192 53.73 -7.29 1.55
CA LYS A 192 52.95 -6.17 2.12
C LYS A 192 51.64 -6.67 2.72
N ASP A 193 50.96 -7.59 2.03
CA ASP A 193 49.73 -8.20 2.50
C ASP A 193 49.90 -8.90 3.85
N LYS A 194 51.11 -9.23 4.34
CA LYS A 194 51.28 -9.80 5.70
C LYS A 194 51.15 -8.75 6.81
N TYR A 195 51.40 -7.49 6.49
CA TYR A 195 51.46 -6.39 7.46
C TYR A 195 50.40 -5.33 7.21
N SER A 196 49.85 -5.24 6.00
CA SER A 196 48.96 -4.16 5.56
C SER A 196 47.80 -3.92 6.53
N MET A 197 47.61 -2.66 6.89
CA MET A 197 46.47 -2.20 7.66
C MET A 197 45.15 -2.48 6.91
N ARG A 198 45.15 -2.36 5.58
CA ARG A 198 44.00 -2.67 4.75
C ARG A 198 43.60 -4.14 4.86
N ARG A 199 44.56 -5.06 4.93
CA ARG A 199 44.26 -6.47 5.20
C ARG A 199 43.55 -6.64 6.53
N LYS A 200 44.04 -6.00 7.60
CA LYS A 200 43.41 -6.13 8.92
C LYS A 200 41.95 -5.63 8.89
N ALA A 201 41.69 -4.50 8.24
CA ALA A 201 40.34 -3.97 8.04
C ALA A 201 39.47 -4.93 7.21
N VAL A 202 40.01 -5.51 6.12
CA VAL A 202 39.31 -6.53 5.31
C VAL A 202 39.01 -7.79 6.13
N GLU A 203 39.96 -8.28 6.93
CA GLU A 203 39.75 -9.44 7.80
C GLU A 203 38.66 -9.17 8.84
N GLU A 204 38.60 -7.97 9.42
CA GLU A 204 37.54 -7.56 10.33
C GLU A 204 36.17 -7.53 9.62
N LEU A 205 36.10 -6.91 8.45
CA LEU A 205 34.91 -6.92 7.59
C LEU A 205 34.44 -8.35 7.31
N LEU A 206 35.32 -9.25 6.88
CA LEU A 206 34.97 -10.63 6.56
C LEU A 206 34.55 -11.45 7.80
N LYS A 207 35.13 -11.16 8.98
CA LYS A 207 34.76 -11.80 10.25
C LYS A 207 33.41 -11.34 10.78
N SER A 208 33.02 -10.09 10.51
CA SER A 208 31.78 -9.49 11.02
C SER A 208 30.50 -10.22 10.58
N LYS A 209 30.55 -10.92 9.43
CA LYS A 209 29.37 -11.50 8.77
C LYS A 209 28.25 -10.46 8.60
N LEU A 210 28.62 -9.23 8.26
CA LEU A 210 27.68 -8.11 8.09
C LEU A 210 26.50 -8.50 7.19
N ILE A 211 25.29 -8.34 7.72
CA ILE A 211 24.04 -8.47 6.98
C ILE A 211 23.46 -7.08 6.82
N LEU A 212 23.51 -6.56 5.59
CA LEU A 212 22.88 -5.29 5.25
C LEU A 212 21.36 -5.49 5.25
N LYS A 213 20.66 -4.66 6.01
CA LYS A 213 19.20 -4.63 6.01
C LYS A 213 18.73 -3.89 4.77
N ASP A 214 17.70 -4.39 4.10
CA ASP A 214 16.97 -3.54 3.17
C ASP A 214 16.18 -2.51 3.98
N TYR A 215 16.03 -1.32 3.41
CA TYR A 215 15.39 -0.19 4.06
C TYR A 215 14.12 0.24 3.32
N VAL A 216 13.33 1.07 3.99
CA VAL A 216 12.10 1.66 3.48
C VAL A 216 12.18 3.16 3.66
N LEU A 217 11.93 3.89 2.57
CA LEU A 217 11.99 5.35 2.54
C LEU A 217 10.67 5.98 3.00
N ALA A 218 10.73 7.18 3.58
CA ALA A 218 9.54 8.00 3.76
C ALA A 218 9.01 8.50 2.41
N ILE A 219 7.69 8.54 2.27
CA ILE A 219 7.07 9.43 1.28
C ILE A 219 7.15 10.88 1.78
N PRO A 220 7.04 11.89 0.89
CA PRO A 220 7.08 13.29 1.30
C PRO A 220 6.04 13.63 2.36
N GLU A 221 6.48 14.28 3.43
CA GLU A 221 5.66 14.68 4.58
C GLU A 221 4.65 15.80 4.23
N PRO A 222 3.62 16.04 5.06
CA PRO A 222 2.60 17.04 4.75
C PRO A 222 3.17 18.45 4.95
N TYR A 223 2.37 19.47 4.61
CA TYR A 223 2.76 20.84 4.93
C TYR A 223 2.63 21.10 6.43
N HIS A 224 3.53 21.87 7.03
CA HIS A 224 3.49 22.18 8.47
C HIS A 224 2.14 22.81 8.91
N SER A 225 1.49 23.55 8.01
CA SER A 225 0.15 24.10 8.22
C SER A 225 -0.97 23.07 8.38
N GLU A 226 -0.80 21.82 7.89
CA GLU A 226 -1.79 20.76 8.05
C GLU A 226 -1.77 20.22 9.48
N LEU A 227 -0.60 19.99 10.06
CA LEU A 227 -0.43 19.56 11.45
C LEU A 227 -1.00 20.60 12.42
N LYS A 228 -0.75 21.89 12.17
CA LYS A 228 -1.28 22.99 13.00
C LYS A 228 -2.81 23.12 12.98
N ARG A 229 -3.51 22.47 12.04
CA ARG A 229 -4.98 22.49 11.96
C ARG A 229 -5.62 21.36 12.77
N LEU A 230 -4.84 20.44 13.32
CA LEU A 230 -5.37 19.41 14.22
C LEU A 230 -5.88 20.08 15.49
N ASP A 231 -7.16 19.86 15.78
CA ASP A 231 -7.80 20.29 17.02
C ASP A 231 -8.03 19.05 17.89
N LEU A 232 -6.96 18.60 18.54
CA LEU A 232 -6.95 17.36 19.32
C LEU A 232 -7.88 17.43 20.55
N SER A 233 -8.22 18.64 21.02
CA SER A 233 -9.18 18.85 22.11
C SER A 233 -10.59 18.33 21.79
N LYS A 234 -10.90 18.13 20.50
CA LYS A 234 -12.17 17.54 20.04
C LYS A 234 -12.14 16.02 19.91
N ILE A 235 -11.00 15.38 20.19
CA ILE A 235 -10.78 13.94 19.99
C ILE A 235 -10.18 13.33 21.26
N GLU A 236 -10.96 13.38 22.35
CA GLU A 236 -10.57 12.83 23.66
C GLU A 236 -11.21 11.45 23.96
N ASP A 237 -12.05 10.92 23.06
CA ASP A 237 -12.68 9.61 23.24
C ASP A 237 -11.61 8.51 23.20
N LYS A 238 -11.36 7.88 24.35
CA LYS A 238 -10.38 6.80 24.51
C LYS A 238 -10.61 5.65 23.53
N ARG A 239 -11.86 5.29 23.23
CA ARG A 239 -12.21 4.22 22.27
C ARG A 239 -11.80 4.60 20.86
N ALA A 240 -11.95 5.88 20.50
CA ALA A 240 -11.54 6.41 19.20
C ALA A 240 -10.02 6.42 19.04
N ILE A 241 -9.30 6.78 20.11
CA ILE A 241 -7.84 6.74 20.15
C ILE A 241 -7.37 5.28 20.01
N GLU A 242 -7.96 4.34 20.75
CA GLU A 242 -7.64 2.91 20.61
C GLU A 242 -7.90 2.41 19.18
N PHE A 243 -9.07 2.72 18.59
CA PHE A 243 -9.40 2.35 17.22
C PHE A 243 -8.41 2.89 16.17
N ALA A 244 -7.94 4.13 16.35
CA ALA A 244 -6.98 4.73 15.43
C ALA A 244 -5.71 3.88 15.33
N PHE A 245 -5.20 3.39 16.46
CA PHE A 245 -3.94 2.65 16.58
C PHE A 245 -4.02 1.13 16.30
N LEU A 246 -5.20 0.57 15.96
CA LEU A 246 -5.35 -0.85 15.60
C LEU A 246 -4.73 -1.26 14.25
N LEU A 247 -4.21 -0.28 13.49
CA LEU A 247 -3.56 -0.52 12.19
C LEU A 247 -2.35 -1.45 12.31
N GLU A 248 -2.21 -2.39 11.38
CA GLU A 248 -1.03 -3.28 11.36
C GLU A 248 0.28 -2.50 11.20
N SER A 249 0.24 -1.39 10.47
CA SER A 249 1.42 -0.56 10.14
C SER A 249 1.95 0.29 11.31
N VAL A 250 1.17 0.45 12.39
CA VAL A 250 1.53 1.27 13.56
C VAL A 250 1.53 0.48 14.88
N ARG A 251 1.40 -0.85 14.83
CA ARG A 251 1.23 -1.73 16.00
C ARG A 251 2.31 -1.66 17.08
N GLU A 252 3.52 -1.17 16.78
CA GLU A 252 4.60 -0.95 17.76
C GLU A 252 4.38 0.32 18.60
N ASN A 253 3.36 1.12 18.27
CA ASN A 253 3.06 2.38 18.95
C ASN A 253 1.90 2.17 19.92
N LYS A 254 2.03 2.75 21.10
CA LYS A 254 0.95 2.77 22.08
C LYS A 254 -0.02 3.91 21.74
N PRO A 255 -1.35 3.69 21.89
CA PRO A 255 -2.32 4.76 21.73
C PRO A 255 -2.01 5.95 22.64
N ASN A 256 -2.03 7.16 22.07
CA ASN A 256 -1.74 8.42 22.76
C ASN A 256 -2.60 9.56 22.19
N ASN A 257 -2.76 10.64 22.96
CA ASN A 257 -3.66 11.75 22.64
C ASN A 257 -3.09 12.66 21.53
N GLU A 258 -1.77 12.63 21.35
CA GLU A 258 -1.04 13.38 20.33
C GLU A 258 -1.09 12.69 18.95
N PHE A 259 -1.62 11.47 18.91
CA PHE A 259 -1.66 10.59 17.73
C PHE A 259 -0.28 10.34 17.09
N THR A 260 0.81 10.41 17.86
CA THR A 260 2.17 10.18 17.37
C THR A 260 2.44 8.69 17.20
N ALA A 261 3.11 8.32 16.10
CA ALA A 261 3.39 6.92 15.73
C ALA A 261 4.75 6.78 15.03
N ASP A 262 5.81 7.12 15.77
CA ASP A 262 7.18 7.21 15.27
C ASP A 262 7.88 5.85 15.17
N ASN A 263 7.38 4.82 15.86
CA ASN A 263 7.95 3.48 15.78
C ASN A 263 7.41 2.73 14.57
N TYR A 264 8.30 2.00 13.90
CA TYR A 264 7.99 1.22 12.70
C TYR A 264 8.19 -0.26 12.94
N THR A 265 7.19 -1.06 12.57
CA THR A 265 7.32 -2.52 12.53
C THR A 265 8.17 -2.91 11.31
N PRO A 266 9.31 -3.61 11.51
CA PRO A 266 10.08 -4.15 10.40
C PRO A 266 9.21 -5.03 9.48
N LEU A 267 9.35 -4.83 8.17
CA LEU A 267 8.60 -5.60 7.18
C LEU A 267 9.14 -7.01 7.08
N ILE A 268 8.27 -8.00 6.89
CA ILE A 268 8.67 -9.37 6.61
C ILE A 268 8.55 -9.61 5.11
N GLU A 269 9.65 -10.01 4.48
CA GLU A 269 9.68 -10.41 3.08
C GLU A 269 9.43 -11.91 2.95
N GLU A 270 8.31 -12.26 2.30
CA GLU A 270 8.02 -13.60 1.82
C GLU A 270 8.28 -13.65 0.31
N SER A 271 9.05 -14.64 -0.14
CA SER A 271 9.45 -14.78 -1.54
C SER A 271 9.28 -16.22 -2.00
N ASN A 272 8.73 -16.39 -3.21
CA ASN A 272 8.69 -17.64 -3.93
C ASN A 272 8.86 -17.37 -5.44
N PRO A 273 8.95 -18.40 -6.30
CA PRO A 273 9.13 -18.20 -7.74
C PRO A 273 8.03 -17.40 -8.46
N TYR A 274 6.87 -17.19 -7.83
CA TYR A 274 5.70 -16.52 -8.42
C TYR A 274 5.55 -15.06 -7.98
N PHE A 275 5.85 -14.75 -6.70
CA PHE A 275 5.68 -13.40 -6.17
C PHE A 275 6.59 -13.09 -4.97
N LEU A 276 6.75 -11.79 -4.70
CA LEU A 276 7.24 -11.21 -3.46
C LEU A 276 6.08 -10.63 -2.66
N ARG A 277 6.04 -10.81 -1.35
CA ARG A 277 5.03 -10.22 -0.46
C ARG A 277 5.72 -9.57 0.75
N TYR A 278 5.34 -8.34 1.06
CA TYR A 278 5.75 -7.63 2.26
C TYR A 278 4.58 -7.48 3.24
N SER A 279 4.76 -7.88 4.49
CA SER A 279 3.76 -7.79 5.57
C SER A 279 4.36 -7.25 6.88
N PHE A 280 3.51 -6.92 7.85
CA PHE A 280 3.91 -6.45 9.19
C PHE A 280 3.94 -7.57 10.25
N ASP A 281 3.51 -8.77 9.88
CA ASP A 281 3.52 -9.97 10.72
C ASP A 281 3.60 -11.20 9.82
N LYS A 282 4.37 -12.22 10.25
CA LYS A 282 4.42 -13.53 9.59
C LYS A 282 3.06 -14.23 9.64
N ASP A 283 2.30 -13.95 10.70
CA ASP A 283 0.97 -14.52 10.95
C ASP A 283 -0.14 -13.56 10.48
N SER A 284 0.19 -12.47 9.77
CA SER A 284 -0.82 -11.57 9.19
C SER A 284 -1.55 -12.27 8.05
N ALA A 285 -2.89 -12.31 8.16
CA ALA A 285 -3.74 -12.83 7.10
C ALA A 285 -4.04 -11.77 6.02
N SER A 286 -3.71 -10.49 6.28
CA SER A 286 -3.84 -9.41 5.30
C SER A 286 -3.06 -9.72 4.03
N ILE A 287 -3.48 -9.16 2.90
CA ILE A 287 -2.81 -9.39 1.62
C ILE A 287 -1.34 -9.00 1.62
N GLY A 288 -0.97 -7.94 2.33
CA GLY A 288 0.37 -7.35 2.25
C GLY A 288 0.60 -6.64 0.91
N LEU A 289 1.78 -6.03 0.75
CA LEU A 289 2.21 -5.51 -0.55
C LEU A 289 2.75 -6.68 -1.38
N ILE A 290 1.94 -7.21 -2.29
CA ILE A 290 2.27 -8.39 -3.11
C ILE A 290 2.62 -8.00 -4.56
N LEU A 291 3.72 -8.54 -5.08
CA LEU A 291 4.34 -8.17 -6.35
C LEU A 291 4.69 -9.39 -7.18
N THR A 292 4.26 -9.38 -8.44
CA THR A 292 4.69 -10.34 -9.45
C THR A 292 5.76 -9.73 -10.36
N ASP A 293 6.34 -10.53 -11.24
CA ASP A 293 7.31 -10.03 -12.25
C ASP A 293 6.74 -8.96 -13.17
N VAL A 294 5.42 -9.00 -13.41
CA VAL A 294 4.71 -7.98 -14.17
C VAL A 294 4.81 -6.63 -13.43
N ASP A 295 4.59 -6.62 -12.12
CA ASP A 295 4.66 -5.40 -11.30
C ASP A 295 6.08 -4.89 -11.17
N ARG A 296 7.04 -5.81 -10.97
CA ARG A 296 8.46 -5.49 -10.90
C ARG A 296 8.94 -4.84 -12.19
N SER A 297 8.42 -5.27 -13.35
CA SER A 297 8.79 -4.70 -14.65
C SER A 297 8.35 -3.24 -14.83
N GLU A 298 7.35 -2.77 -14.08
CA GLU A 298 6.75 -1.43 -14.18
C GLU A 298 7.13 -0.49 -13.02
N THR A 299 8.00 -0.95 -12.13
CA THR A 299 8.42 -0.24 -10.91
C THR A 299 9.93 -0.03 -10.85
N GLN A 300 10.35 0.99 -10.10
CA GLN A 300 11.76 1.28 -9.84
C GLN A 300 12.34 0.26 -8.86
N ARG A 301 13.61 -0.09 -9.07
CA ARG A 301 14.30 -1.16 -8.35
C ARG A 301 15.74 -0.75 -8.07
N HIS A 302 16.29 -1.27 -6.98
CA HIS A 302 17.72 -1.23 -6.72
C HIS A 302 18.49 -2.04 -7.77
N LYS A 303 19.82 -1.84 -7.84
CA LYS A 303 20.68 -2.56 -8.80
C LYS A 303 20.62 -4.09 -8.62
N ASN A 304 20.32 -4.56 -7.40
CA ASN A 304 20.15 -5.98 -7.08
C ASN A 304 18.80 -6.57 -7.54
N GLY A 305 17.92 -5.76 -8.16
CA GLY A 305 16.62 -6.18 -8.66
C GLY A 305 15.48 -6.13 -7.63
N LYS A 306 15.75 -5.78 -6.37
CA LYS A 306 14.72 -5.59 -5.33
C LYS A 306 13.92 -4.31 -5.56
N PRO A 307 12.62 -4.30 -5.23
CA PRO A 307 11.80 -3.09 -5.32
C PRO A 307 12.30 -2.01 -4.35
N ILE A 308 12.23 -0.75 -4.78
CA ILE A 308 12.42 0.39 -3.87
C ILE A 308 11.10 0.60 -3.13
N LEU A 309 11.10 0.38 -1.81
CA LEU A 309 9.92 0.54 -0.97
C LEU A 309 9.89 1.92 -0.31
N SER A 310 8.68 2.46 -0.18
CA SER A 310 8.41 3.64 0.62
C SER A 310 7.22 3.40 1.56
N GLN A 311 7.13 4.17 2.64
CA GLN A 311 6.07 4.06 3.63
C GLN A 311 5.62 5.46 4.08
N VAL A 312 4.39 5.57 4.60
CA VAL A 312 3.92 6.78 5.28
C VAL A 312 4.87 7.18 6.43
N GLY A 313 5.32 8.44 6.40
CA GLY A 313 6.16 9.04 7.44
C GLY A 313 5.38 9.36 8.74
N PRO A 314 6.09 9.70 9.83
CA PRO A 314 5.50 9.95 11.16
C PRO A 314 4.40 11.03 11.16
N GLU A 315 4.56 12.11 10.39
CA GLU A 315 3.60 13.22 10.43
C GLU A 315 2.31 12.86 9.70
N ARG A 316 2.42 12.22 8.52
CA ARG A 316 1.24 11.67 7.83
C ARG A 316 0.53 10.59 8.63
N ARG A 317 1.25 9.76 9.38
CA ARG A 317 0.64 8.79 10.30
C ARG A 317 -0.22 9.51 11.34
N SER A 318 0.30 10.57 11.95
CA SER A 318 -0.42 11.36 12.95
C SER A 318 -1.72 11.94 12.39
N LEU A 319 -1.67 12.53 11.18
CA LEU A 319 -2.87 12.99 10.48
C LEU A 319 -3.86 11.86 10.19
N ALA A 320 -3.38 10.69 9.75
CA ALA A 320 -4.24 9.54 9.46
C ALA A 320 -4.94 9.02 10.73
N LEU A 321 -4.21 8.93 11.83
CA LEU A 321 -4.72 8.45 13.12
C LEU A 321 -5.78 9.39 13.69
N ALA A 322 -5.56 10.72 13.62
CA ALA A 322 -6.57 11.70 14.00
C ALA A 322 -7.84 11.59 13.12
N GLN A 323 -7.69 11.43 11.80
CA GLN A 323 -8.82 11.21 10.88
C GLN A 323 -9.61 9.94 11.22
N ARG A 324 -8.92 8.85 11.58
CA ARG A 324 -9.55 7.59 12.00
C ARG A 324 -10.32 7.73 13.30
N ALA A 325 -9.77 8.44 14.28
CA ALA A 325 -10.43 8.68 15.56
C ALA A 325 -11.70 9.53 15.37
N GLU A 326 -11.63 10.63 14.62
CA GLU A 326 -12.81 11.44 14.29
C GLU A 326 -13.90 10.61 13.59
N TYR A 327 -13.51 9.77 12.64
CA TYR A 327 -14.42 8.87 11.94
C TYR A 327 -15.07 7.87 12.90
N PHE A 328 -14.32 7.29 13.84
CA PHE A 328 -14.88 6.39 14.84
C PHE A 328 -15.93 7.08 15.71
N ILE A 329 -15.64 8.30 16.20
CA ILE A 329 -16.59 9.09 17.00
C ILE A 329 -17.90 9.32 16.23
N LYS A 330 -17.82 9.74 14.97
CA LYS A 330 -19.01 9.97 14.13
C LYS A 330 -19.86 8.72 13.94
N ASN A 331 -19.23 7.56 13.82
CA ASN A 331 -19.92 6.30 13.51
C ASN A 331 -20.35 5.50 14.74
N THR A 332 -19.87 5.88 15.93
CA THR A 332 -20.29 5.34 17.24
C THR A 332 -21.09 6.36 18.04
N ASP A 333 -21.53 7.44 17.39
CA ASP A 333 -22.41 8.43 17.99
C ASP A 333 -23.73 7.77 18.41
N LYS A 334 -24.17 8.08 19.64
CA LYS A 334 -25.32 7.46 20.27
C LYS A 334 -26.60 7.64 19.45
N GLU A 335 -26.84 8.83 18.89
CA GLU A 335 -28.04 9.13 18.10
C GLU A 335 -28.07 8.29 16.81
N LEU A 336 -26.90 8.10 16.18
CA LEU A 336 -26.78 7.25 15.00
C LEU A 336 -27.09 5.79 15.32
N LEU A 337 -26.54 5.26 16.42
CA LEU A 337 -26.77 3.87 16.83
C LEU A 337 -28.22 3.62 17.25
N GLU A 338 -28.85 4.58 17.95
CA GLU A 338 -30.29 4.53 18.27
C GLU A 338 -31.15 4.57 17.00
N ASN A 339 -30.79 5.39 16.01
CA ASN A 339 -31.48 5.41 14.71
C ASN A 339 -31.33 4.08 13.96
N ILE A 340 -30.16 3.44 13.99
CA ILE A 340 -29.98 2.10 13.40
C ILE A 340 -30.89 1.10 14.10
N ALA A 341 -30.95 1.10 15.44
CA ALA A 341 -31.82 0.22 16.20
C ALA A 341 -33.31 0.49 15.93
N ASP A 342 -33.75 1.75 15.80
CA ASP A 342 -35.12 2.09 15.42
C ASP A 342 -35.46 1.58 14.01
N LEU A 343 -34.58 1.83 13.03
CA LEU A 343 -34.75 1.33 11.67
C LEU A 343 -34.78 -0.20 11.61
N GLU A 344 -34.05 -0.90 12.48
CA GLU A 344 -34.10 -2.36 12.58
C GLU A 344 -35.49 -2.87 12.95
N THR A 345 -36.17 -2.20 13.89
CA THR A 345 -37.55 -2.56 14.26
C THR A 345 -38.56 -2.29 13.14
N LYS A 346 -38.22 -1.40 12.20
CA LYS A 346 -39.08 -0.93 11.10
C LYS A 346 -38.62 -1.42 9.71
N VAL A 347 -37.72 -2.41 9.62
CA VAL A 347 -37.19 -2.88 8.32
C VAL A 347 -38.30 -3.30 7.35
N GLY A 348 -39.39 -3.91 7.86
CA GLY A 348 -40.55 -4.30 7.05
C GLY A 348 -41.40 -3.13 6.55
N GLU A 349 -41.25 -1.95 7.17
CA GLU A 349 -41.98 -0.72 6.83
C GLU A 349 -41.17 0.22 5.94
N PHE A 350 -39.93 -0.15 5.58
CA PHE A 350 -39.07 0.69 4.75
C PHE A 350 -39.78 0.99 3.42
N PRO A 351 -39.94 2.27 3.02
CA PRO A 351 -40.71 2.60 1.84
C PRO A 351 -40.11 1.99 0.58
N HIS A 352 -40.95 1.37 -0.23
CA HIS A 352 -40.51 0.79 -1.49
C HIS A 352 -39.95 1.86 -2.43
N ARG A 353 -39.00 1.43 -3.26
CA ARG A 353 -38.51 2.26 -4.36
C ARG A 353 -39.64 2.62 -5.33
N SER A 354 -39.50 3.78 -5.96
CA SER A 354 -40.42 4.19 -7.01
C SER A 354 -40.21 3.32 -8.23
N ASN A 355 -41.25 2.57 -8.60
CA ASN A 355 -41.28 1.79 -9.84
C ASN A 355 -41.81 2.62 -11.02
N LYS A 356 -42.08 3.93 -10.82
CA LYS A 356 -42.55 4.81 -11.89
C LYS A 356 -41.51 4.92 -12.98
N LYS A 357 -41.95 4.77 -14.23
CA LYS A 357 -41.10 5.05 -15.38
C LYS A 357 -40.72 6.52 -15.42
N ASN A 358 -39.48 6.81 -15.77
CA ASN A 358 -38.94 8.15 -15.89
C ASN A 358 -38.84 8.57 -17.36
N ASP A 359 -39.57 9.59 -17.77
CA ASP A 359 -39.64 10.02 -19.18
C ASP A 359 -38.27 10.29 -19.80
N THR A 360 -37.32 10.83 -19.03
CA THR A 360 -35.97 11.08 -19.53
C THR A 360 -35.27 9.77 -19.84
N LEU A 361 -35.28 8.80 -18.93
CA LEU A 361 -34.70 7.49 -19.19
C LEU A 361 -35.42 6.74 -20.32
N GLU A 362 -36.76 6.73 -20.35
CA GLU A 362 -37.53 6.11 -21.43
C GLU A 362 -37.15 6.70 -22.80
N THR A 363 -37.10 8.03 -22.91
CA THR A 363 -36.78 8.72 -24.18
C THR A 363 -35.36 8.38 -24.67
N ILE A 364 -34.40 8.22 -23.76
CA ILE A 364 -32.99 7.99 -24.15
C ILE A 364 -32.71 6.55 -24.49
N LEU A 365 -33.28 5.64 -23.69
CA LEU A 365 -33.05 4.21 -23.84
C LEU A 365 -33.90 3.68 -25.00
N TYR A 366 -35.14 4.12 -25.14
CA TYR A 366 -36.10 3.54 -26.08
C TYR A 366 -36.58 4.51 -27.16
N GLY A 367 -36.19 5.79 -27.16
CA GLY A 367 -36.65 6.76 -28.18
C GLY A 367 -38.14 7.13 -28.02
N MET A 368 -38.79 7.54 -29.12
CA MET A 368 -40.22 7.91 -29.15
C MET A 368 -41.16 6.75 -29.56
N GLY A 369 -40.63 5.54 -29.77
CA GLY A 369 -41.42 4.37 -30.21
C GLY A 369 -41.66 3.37 -29.06
N GLU A 370 -42.87 2.81 -28.96
CA GLU A 370 -43.28 1.91 -27.87
C GLU A 370 -42.55 0.55 -27.81
N ASN A 371 -41.61 0.26 -28.72
CA ASN A 371 -40.89 -1.03 -28.79
C ASN A 371 -39.45 -0.93 -29.33
N SER A 372 -38.81 0.24 -29.26
CA SER A 372 -37.42 0.38 -29.73
C SER A 372 -36.45 -0.16 -28.69
N ASN A 373 -35.59 -1.10 -29.07
CA ASN A 373 -34.47 -1.50 -28.23
C ASN A 373 -33.39 -0.39 -28.22
N PRO A 374 -32.69 -0.18 -27.10
CA PRO A 374 -31.57 0.75 -27.04
C PRO A 374 -30.50 0.37 -28.06
N VAL A 375 -30.13 1.33 -28.91
CA VAL A 375 -29.11 1.14 -29.95
C VAL A 375 -27.69 1.36 -29.38
N TYR A 376 -27.56 2.00 -28.21
CA TYR A 376 -26.29 2.32 -27.56
C TYR A 376 -26.35 2.12 -26.05
N ALA A 377 -25.35 1.41 -25.50
CA ALA A 377 -25.18 1.28 -24.05
C ALA A 377 -24.80 2.62 -23.40
N ARG A 378 -25.55 3.03 -22.39
CA ARG A 378 -25.33 4.29 -21.65
C ARG A 378 -24.45 4.11 -20.42
N ALA A 379 -23.59 5.08 -20.13
CA ALA A 379 -22.80 5.10 -18.90
C ALA A 379 -23.52 5.89 -17.78
N ILE A 380 -23.39 5.44 -16.53
CA ILE A 380 -23.95 6.16 -15.34
C ILE A 380 -23.46 7.61 -15.27
N LYS A 381 -22.23 7.89 -15.73
CA LYS A 381 -21.66 9.25 -15.77
C LYS A 381 -22.39 10.21 -16.73
N GLU A 382 -23.20 9.69 -17.66
CA GLU A 382 -24.03 10.50 -18.57
C GLU A 382 -25.36 10.93 -17.93
N LEU A 383 -25.69 10.38 -16.76
CA LEU A 383 -26.88 10.76 -16.02
C LEU A 383 -26.59 11.92 -15.09
N GLY A 384 -27.55 12.83 -14.94
CA GLY A 384 -27.56 13.90 -13.96
C GLY A 384 -28.94 13.96 -13.31
N TYR A 385 -29.15 14.98 -12.48
CA TYR A 385 -30.46 15.23 -11.88
C TYR A 385 -30.74 16.71 -11.73
N LYS A 386 -32.03 17.05 -11.71
CA LYS A 386 -32.55 18.38 -11.48
C LYS A 386 -32.73 18.61 -9.98
N LYS A 387 -32.32 19.78 -9.50
CA LYS A 387 -32.59 20.24 -8.14
C LYS A 387 -34.04 20.70 -8.00
N VAL A 388 -34.61 20.55 -6.82
CA VAL A 388 -35.98 20.96 -6.52
C VAL A 388 -35.95 22.05 -5.45
N THR A 389 -36.84 23.03 -5.55
CA THR A 389 -37.04 24.01 -4.48
C THR A 389 -37.65 23.30 -3.28
N SER A 390 -37.00 23.39 -2.12
CA SER A 390 -37.50 22.85 -0.85
C SER A 390 -38.13 23.96 -0.02
N GLU A 391 -39.32 23.72 0.53
CA GLU A 391 -39.91 24.55 1.59
C GLU A 391 -39.38 24.15 2.98
N LYS A 392 -38.80 22.95 3.10
CA LYS A 392 -38.16 22.43 4.32
C LYS A 392 -36.69 22.85 4.35
N GLU A 393 -36.25 23.41 5.48
CA GLU A 393 -34.82 23.62 5.74
C GLU A 393 -34.14 22.27 6.01
N VAL A 394 -33.04 22.00 5.29
CA VAL A 394 -32.33 20.71 5.32
C VAL A 394 -30.85 20.92 5.61
N SER A 395 -30.29 20.11 6.51
CA SER A 395 -28.87 20.18 6.90
C SER A 395 -28.06 19.04 6.28
N ARG A 396 -27.09 19.38 5.43
CA ARG A 396 -26.17 18.39 4.82
C ARG A 396 -25.37 17.62 5.86
N SER A 397 -24.96 18.28 6.95
CA SER A 397 -24.20 17.64 8.02
C SER A 397 -25.05 16.64 8.79
N LYS A 398 -26.32 16.97 9.07
CA LYS A 398 -27.28 16.03 9.70
C LYS A 398 -27.55 14.83 8.78
N ILE A 399 -27.77 15.09 7.49
CA ILE A 399 -27.97 14.03 6.49
C ILE A 399 -26.74 13.11 6.42
N ALA A 400 -25.54 13.66 6.34
CA ALA A 400 -24.31 12.87 6.28
C ALA A 400 -24.08 12.03 7.53
N LYS A 401 -24.57 12.49 8.70
CA LYS A 401 -24.47 11.76 9.98
C LYS A 401 -25.40 10.54 10.01
N SER A 402 -26.68 10.69 9.70
CA SER A 402 -27.69 9.64 9.93
C SER A 402 -28.69 9.40 8.80
N GLY A 403 -28.80 10.34 7.84
CA GLY A 403 -29.77 10.26 6.73
C GLY A 403 -29.40 9.28 5.62
N LEU A 404 -28.17 8.76 5.61
CA LEU A 404 -27.64 7.88 4.56
C LEU A 404 -27.74 6.39 4.90
N LEU A 405 -28.68 6.02 5.78
CA LEU A 405 -29.02 4.65 6.09
C LEU A 405 -30.18 4.17 5.21
N ASN A 406 -30.07 2.94 4.72
CA ASN A 406 -31.08 2.28 3.89
C ASN A 406 -31.18 0.79 4.26
N LYS A 407 -32.29 0.14 3.89
CA LYS A 407 -32.37 -1.33 3.90
C LYS A 407 -31.48 -1.88 2.79
N VAL A 408 -30.30 -2.38 3.15
CA VAL A 408 -29.37 -3.03 2.22
C VAL A 408 -29.25 -4.48 2.65
N GLY A 409 -29.87 -5.38 1.90
CA GLY A 409 -30.12 -6.75 2.30
C GLY A 409 -31.16 -6.82 3.44
N LYS A 410 -30.83 -7.47 4.55
CA LYS A 410 -31.71 -7.67 5.71
C LYS A 410 -31.67 -6.55 6.74
N TYR A 411 -30.63 -5.72 6.71
CA TYR A 411 -30.35 -4.77 7.79
C TYR A 411 -30.26 -3.33 7.31
N PRO A 412 -30.51 -2.34 8.21
CA PRO A 412 -30.13 -0.96 7.97
C PRO A 412 -28.60 -0.84 7.85
N ARG A 413 -28.14 -0.34 6.73
CA ARG A 413 -26.72 -0.11 6.43
C ARG A 413 -26.53 1.22 5.71
N SER A 414 -25.29 1.67 5.66
CA SER A 414 -24.88 2.76 4.78
C SER A 414 -25.24 2.45 3.32
N VAL A 415 -25.62 3.48 2.55
CA VAL A 415 -25.75 3.40 1.07
C VAL A 415 -24.40 3.14 0.35
N MET A 416 -23.33 2.99 1.10
CA MET A 416 -21.98 2.68 0.62
C MET A 416 -21.55 1.31 1.14
N GLY A 417 -20.84 0.55 0.30
CA GLY A 417 -20.21 -0.72 0.66
C GLY A 417 -18.81 -0.84 0.08
N ILE A 418 -18.10 -1.92 0.42
CA ILE A 418 -16.76 -2.24 -0.11
C ILE A 418 -16.82 -3.58 -0.85
N GLY A 419 -16.49 -3.54 -2.14
CA GLY A 419 -16.44 -4.73 -3.01
C GLY A 419 -15.28 -5.67 -2.70
N SER A 420 -15.29 -6.86 -3.30
CA SER A 420 -14.34 -7.94 -3.02
C SER A 420 -13.06 -7.86 -3.85
N MET A 421 -12.26 -6.81 -3.62
CA MET A 421 -11.01 -6.57 -4.32
C MET A 421 -9.80 -6.90 -3.42
N PRO A 422 -8.92 -7.85 -3.79
CA PRO A 422 -7.77 -8.27 -2.96
C PRO A 422 -6.91 -7.14 -2.41
N ALA A 423 -6.51 -6.20 -3.26
CA ALA A 423 -5.68 -5.05 -2.87
C ALA A 423 -6.39 -4.03 -1.96
N VAL A 424 -7.69 -4.19 -1.71
CA VAL A 424 -8.51 -3.31 -0.85
C VAL A 424 -9.06 -4.09 0.32
N SER A 425 -10.09 -4.92 0.12
CA SER A 425 -10.73 -5.67 1.20
C SER A 425 -10.00 -6.97 1.58
N GLY A 426 -8.79 -7.18 1.06
CA GLY A 426 -7.84 -8.16 1.60
C GLY A 426 -7.01 -7.63 2.76
N TRP A 427 -7.17 -6.36 3.15
CA TRP A 427 -6.54 -5.77 4.33
C TRP A 427 -7.49 -5.79 5.52
N LYS A 428 -7.03 -6.31 6.67
CA LYS A 428 -7.75 -6.29 7.95
C LYS A 428 -8.23 -4.88 8.31
N ASP A 429 -7.35 -3.89 8.12
CA ASP A 429 -7.59 -2.49 8.49
C ASP A 429 -8.67 -1.83 7.63
N VAL A 430 -8.77 -2.19 6.35
CA VAL A 430 -9.86 -1.75 5.46
C VAL A 430 -11.19 -2.35 5.90
N ILE A 431 -11.21 -3.64 6.26
CA ILE A 431 -12.43 -4.33 6.71
C ILE A 431 -12.94 -3.68 7.99
N LEU A 432 -12.08 -3.53 8.99
CA LEU A 432 -12.44 -2.94 10.28
C LEU A 432 -12.96 -1.50 10.11
N THR A 433 -12.29 -0.67 9.30
CA THR A 433 -12.72 0.71 9.03
C THR A 433 -14.05 0.76 8.26
N GLY A 434 -14.26 -0.18 7.35
CA GLY A 434 -15.48 -0.26 6.57
C GLY A 434 -16.70 -0.65 7.41
N ILE A 435 -16.59 -1.68 8.25
CA ILE A 435 -17.70 -2.14 9.09
C ILE A 435 -18.08 -1.13 10.17
N VAL A 436 -17.11 -0.39 10.73
CA VAL A 436 -17.38 0.75 11.62
C VAL A 436 -18.16 1.83 10.89
N GLY A 437 -17.97 1.98 9.58
CA GLY A 437 -18.78 2.85 8.73
C GLY A 437 -20.19 2.38 8.43
N HIS A 438 -20.65 1.28 9.06
CA HIS A 438 -21.92 0.61 8.78
C HIS A 438 -22.05 0.13 7.33
N MET A 439 -20.92 -0.16 6.67
CA MET A 439 -20.86 -0.56 5.27
C MET A 439 -20.71 -2.08 5.16
N PRO A 440 -21.44 -2.78 4.26
CA PRO A 440 -21.12 -4.17 3.96
C PRO A 440 -19.74 -4.23 3.28
N VAL A 441 -18.84 -5.07 3.81
CA VAL A 441 -17.47 -5.24 3.29
C VAL A 441 -17.25 -6.69 2.88
N PHE A 442 -16.94 -6.93 1.61
CA PHE A 442 -16.75 -8.28 1.10
C PHE A 442 -15.28 -8.66 1.03
N ILE A 443 -14.88 -9.68 1.81
CA ILE A 443 -13.54 -10.28 1.77
C ILE A 443 -13.38 -11.07 0.45
N PRO A 444 -12.27 -10.87 -0.28
CA PRO A 444 -12.00 -11.53 -1.57
C PRO A 444 -11.79 -13.05 -1.43
N ARG A 445 -11.96 -13.77 -2.54
CA ARG A 445 -11.75 -15.23 -2.67
C ARG A 445 -10.65 -15.62 -3.65
N ASN A 446 -9.88 -14.64 -4.11
CA ASN A 446 -8.89 -14.76 -5.18
C ASN A 446 -7.55 -14.24 -4.69
N SER A 447 -6.51 -14.26 -5.54
CA SER A 447 -5.14 -13.97 -5.14
C SER A 447 -4.69 -14.91 -4.01
N ILE A 448 -4.07 -14.41 -2.94
CA ILE A 448 -3.62 -15.24 -1.82
C ILE A 448 -4.77 -15.92 -1.06
N PHE A 449 -6.02 -15.53 -1.30
CA PHE A 449 -7.22 -16.13 -0.69
C PHE A 449 -7.85 -17.23 -1.56
N ALA A 450 -7.23 -17.62 -2.68
CA ALA A 450 -7.81 -18.58 -3.63
C ALA A 450 -7.77 -20.04 -3.17
N ASN A 451 -6.85 -20.39 -2.25
CA ASN A 451 -6.67 -21.76 -1.82
C ASN A 451 -7.47 -22.07 -0.54
N GLY A 452 -8.72 -22.50 -0.72
CA GLY A 452 -9.63 -22.78 0.39
C GLY A 452 -10.13 -21.51 1.08
N VAL A 453 -10.53 -21.62 2.36
CA VAL A 453 -11.10 -20.50 3.14
C VAL A 453 -10.30 -20.15 4.40
N ASP A 454 -9.23 -20.89 4.69
CA ASP A 454 -8.54 -20.79 5.99
C ASP A 454 -7.93 -19.40 6.21
N ARG A 455 -7.36 -18.80 5.16
CA ARG A 455 -6.84 -17.43 5.24
C ARG A 455 -7.95 -16.39 5.40
N GLN A 456 -9.12 -16.61 4.77
CA GLN A 456 -10.28 -15.73 4.97
C GLN A 456 -10.75 -15.82 6.44
N ILE A 457 -10.86 -17.03 7.00
CA ILE A 457 -11.18 -17.27 8.41
C ILE A 457 -10.18 -16.59 9.33
N GLN A 458 -8.88 -16.71 9.05
CA GLN A 458 -7.82 -16.05 9.85
C GLN A 458 -7.93 -14.52 9.80
N LEU A 459 -8.24 -13.96 8.63
CA LEU A 459 -8.45 -12.52 8.45
C LEU A 459 -9.67 -12.03 9.23
N ILE A 460 -10.78 -12.76 9.17
CA ILE A 460 -12.00 -12.43 9.93
C ILE A 460 -11.70 -12.47 11.44
N LYS A 461 -11.05 -13.53 11.92
CA LYS A 461 -10.66 -13.65 13.33
C LYS A 461 -9.71 -12.53 13.78
N GLN A 462 -8.85 -12.03 12.89
CA GLN A 462 -8.01 -10.87 13.17
C GLN A 462 -8.84 -9.59 13.31
N VAL A 463 -9.80 -9.36 12.42
CA VAL A 463 -10.75 -8.23 12.54
C VAL A 463 -11.57 -8.33 13.83
N ASP A 464 -12.10 -9.51 14.15
CA ASP A 464 -12.89 -9.72 15.38
C ASP A 464 -12.08 -9.47 16.64
N ARG A 465 -10.84 -9.96 16.70
CA ARG A 465 -9.95 -9.70 17.84
C ARG A 465 -9.69 -8.22 18.04
N ASP A 466 -9.55 -7.46 16.97
CA ASP A 466 -9.33 -6.02 17.05
C ASP A 466 -10.61 -5.26 17.41
N LEU A 467 -11.77 -5.69 16.91
CA LEU A 467 -13.07 -5.19 17.34
C LEU A 467 -13.32 -5.47 18.83
N ASP A 468 -12.87 -6.63 19.34
CA ASP A 468 -13.06 -7.00 20.74
C ASP A 468 -12.18 -6.23 21.71
N LYS A 469 -11.05 -5.68 21.25
CA LYS A 469 -10.21 -4.78 22.06
C LYS A 469 -10.89 -3.45 22.36
N LEU A 470 -11.85 -3.03 21.53
CA LEU A 470 -12.56 -1.78 21.71
C LEU A 470 -13.62 -1.94 22.80
N ASP A 471 -13.71 -0.93 23.67
CA ASP A 471 -14.75 -0.81 24.70
C ASP A 471 -16.11 -0.44 24.07
N LEU A 472 -16.69 -1.43 23.38
CA LEU A 472 -17.98 -1.40 22.72
C LEU A 472 -18.93 -2.38 23.39
N THR A 473 -20.20 -2.01 23.46
CA THR A 473 -21.29 -2.89 23.89
C THR A 473 -21.45 -4.08 22.94
N SER A 474 -22.07 -5.16 23.43
CA SER A 474 -22.37 -6.33 22.60
C SER A 474 -23.24 -5.99 21.38
N GLN A 475 -24.16 -5.03 21.54
CA GLN A 475 -25.03 -4.58 20.45
C GLN A 475 -24.24 -3.86 19.36
N GLU A 476 -23.37 -2.91 19.72
CA GLU A 476 -22.50 -2.21 18.76
C GLU A 476 -21.60 -3.20 18.01
N LYS A 477 -20.98 -4.14 18.72
CA LYS A 477 -20.15 -5.18 18.11
C LYS A 477 -20.95 -6.03 17.11
N ASN A 478 -22.19 -6.39 17.43
CA ASN A 478 -23.05 -7.15 16.52
C ASN A 478 -23.45 -6.35 15.27
N ILE A 479 -23.74 -5.05 15.40
CA ILE A 479 -24.00 -4.14 14.27
C ILE A 479 -22.79 -4.08 13.33
N PHE A 480 -21.58 -4.07 13.86
CA PHE A 480 -20.36 -4.08 13.05
C PHE A 480 -20.08 -5.46 12.42
N ARG A 481 -20.15 -6.54 13.20
CA ARG A 481 -19.84 -7.90 12.73
C ARG A 481 -20.71 -8.37 11.58
N ARG A 482 -22.01 -8.07 11.60
CA ARG A 482 -22.94 -8.47 10.52
C ARG A 482 -22.61 -7.85 9.16
N ASN A 483 -21.74 -6.85 9.13
CA ASN A 483 -21.31 -6.19 7.90
C ASN A 483 -20.06 -6.86 7.29
N ILE A 484 -19.44 -7.81 7.99
CA ILE A 484 -18.36 -8.64 7.45
C ILE A 484 -18.97 -9.66 6.51
N GLY A 485 -18.78 -9.46 5.21
CA GLY A 485 -19.20 -10.36 4.15
C GLY A 485 -18.03 -11.12 3.53
N VAL A 486 -18.30 -12.28 2.94
CA VAL A 486 -17.29 -13.08 2.24
C VAL A 486 -17.74 -13.41 0.83
N ALA A 487 -16.85 -13.20 -0.14
CA ALA A 487 -17.08 -13.66 -1.51
C ALA A 487 -16.87 -15.18 -1.62
N ILE A 488 -17.76 -15.86 -2.32
CA ILE A 488 -17.62 -17.28 -2.71
C ILE A 488 -17.84 -17.46 -4.22
N GLY A 489 -17.38 -18.59 -4.75
CA GLY A 489 -17.46 -18.91 -6.17
C GLY A 489 -18.71 -19.71 -6.54
N THR A 490 -18.67 -20.32 -7.72
CA THR A 490 -19.76 -21.15 -8.25
C THR A 490 -19.29 -22.38 -9.02
N ASN A 491 -17.98 -22.63 -9.07
CA ASN A 491 -17.42 -23.67 -9.94
C ASN A 491 -18.02 -25.04 -9.65
N ASP A 492 -18.14 -25.39 -8.37
CA ASP A 492 -18.85 -26.54 -7.85
C ASP A 492 -19.75 -26.09 -6.68
N PRO A 493 -21.08 -26.02 -6.88
CA PRO A 493 -22.00 -25.53 -5.85
C PRO A 493 -21.93 -26.26 -4.51
N LYS A 494 -21.64 -27.57 -4.50
CA LYS A 494 -21.54 -28.35 -3.27
C LYS A 494 -20.25 -28.06 -2.52
N GLU A 495 -19.15 -27.87 -3.23
CA GLU A 495 -17.89 -27.47 -2.61
C GLU A 495 -17.94 -26.02 -2.10
N GLU A 496 -18.59 -25.12 -2.83
CA GLU A 496 -18.80 -23.74 -2.37
C GLU A 496 -19.72 -23.68 -1.14
N LEU A 497 -20.75 -24.53 -1.07
CA LEU A 497 -21.54 -24.71 0.15
C LEU A 497 -20.67 -25.18 1.32
N LYS A 498 -19.82 -26.20 1.14
CA LYS A 498 -18.92 -26.66 2.22
C LYS A 498 -18.00 -25.55 2.72
N LYS A 499 -17.45 -24.74 1.82
CA LYS A 499 -16.64 -23.56 2.16
C LYS A 499 -17.44 -22.55 2.99
N ALA A 500 -18.65 -22.24 2.57
CA ALA A 500 -19.53 -21.31 3.27
C ALA A 500 -19.94 -21.83 4.66
N LEU A 501 -20.28 -23.11 4.79
CA LEU A 501 -20.59 -23.74 6.09
C LEU A 501 -19.38 -23.71 7.02
N LYS A 502 -18.16 -23.89 6.49
CA LYS A 502 -16.92 -23.76 7.28
C LYS A 502 -16.72 -22.31 7.75
N LEU A 503 -16.89 -21.33 6.88
CA LEU A 503 -16.82 -19.90 7.22
C LEU A 503 -17.86 -19.51 8.29
N ASN A 504 -19.09 -19.98 8.15
CA ASN A 504 -20.16 -19.76 9.11
C ASN A 504 -19.81 -20.38 10.48
N LYS A 505 -19.43 -21.66 10.50
CA LYS A 505 -19.12 -22.40 11.73
C LYS A 505 -17.88 -21.86 12.46
N GLU A 506 -16.81 -21.54 11.73
CA GLU A 506 -15.53 -21.18 12.35
C GLU A 506 -15.30 -19.69 12.54
N ALA A 507 -16.04 -18.83 11.82
CA ALA A 507 -15.85 -17.38 11.82
C ALA A 507 -17.17 -16.59 11.94
N GLY A 508 -18.32 -17.26 12.15
CA GLY A 508 -19.61 -16.59 12.40
C GLY A 508 -20.17 -15.82 11.21
N ILE A 509 -19.71 -16.09 9.99
CA ILE A 509 -20.14 -15.36 8.78
C ILE A 509 -21.54 -15.78 8.36
N ASN A 510 -22.43 -14.79 8.24
CA ASN A 510 -23.77 -14.94 7.68
C ASN A 510 -23.97 -14.19 6.35
N LEU A 511 -23.13 -13.20 6.03
CA LEU A 511 -23.23 -12.43 4.80
C LEU A 511 -22.32 -13.02 3.70
N PHE A 512 -22.93 -13.58 2.66
CA PHE A 512 -22.22 -14.14 1.52
C PHE A 512 -22.48 -13.36 0.25
N ARG A 513 -21.42 -13.09 -0.49
CA ARG A 513 -21.48 -12.59 -1.86
C ARG A 513 -21.16 -13.72 -2.83
N ILE A 514 -22.13 -14.07 -3.66
CA ILE A 514 -21.97 -15.10 -4.69
C ILE A 514 -21.80 -14.37 -6.00
N TYR A 515 -20.65 -14.58 -6.67
CA TYR A 515 -20.51 -14.00 -7.99
C TYR A 515 -19.61 -14.70 -9.01
N THR A 516 -20.04 -14.54 -10.26
CA THR A 516 -19.29 -14.79 -11.49
C THR A 516 -19.42 -13.61 -12.44
N ILE A 517 -18.49 -13.54 -13.39
CA ILE A 517 -18.41 -12.47 -14.39
C ILE A 517 -19.66 -12.45 -15.30
N ASN A 518 -20.27 -13.61 -15.54
CA ASN A 518 -21.42 -13.79 -16.43
C ASN A 518 -22.64 -14.35 -15.69
N GLY A 519 -23.77 -14.42 -16.39
CA GLY A 519 -25.04 -14.95 -15.88
C GLY A 519 -25.04 -16.47 -15.66
N ASP A 520 -24.18 -16.97 -14.77
CA ASP A 520 -23.98 -18.39 -14.49
C ASP A 520 -25.14 -18.96 -13.64
N PRO A 521 -25.92 -19.94 -14.15
CA PRO A 521 -27.00 -20.56 -13.39
C PRO A 521 -26.55 -21.18 -12.06
N ARG A 522 -25.29 -21.60 -11.95
CA ARG A 522 -24.73 -22.16 -10.72
C ARG A 522 -24.71 -21.16 -9.57
N CYS A 523 -24.74 -19.85 -9.83
CA CYS A 523 -24.91 -18.84 -8.78
C CYS A 523 -26.23 -19.05 -8.03
N ILE A 524 -27.31 -19.34 -8.77
CA ILE A 524 -28.64 -19.58 -8.20
C ILE A 524 -28.61 -20.88 -7.40
N GLU A 525 -27.97 -21.93 -7.92
CA GLU A 525 -27.84 -23.21 -7.20
C GLU A 525 -27.07 -23.04 -5.89
N VAL A 526 -25.95 -22.31 -5.87
CA VAL A 526 -25.21 -22.00 -4.63
C VAL A 526 -26.10 -21.24 -3.65
N ALA A 527 -26.82 -20.22 -4.11
CA ALA A 527 -27.72 -19.43 -3.27
C ALA A 527 -28.84 -20.30 -2.68
N GLN A 528 -29.44 -21.18 -3.48
CA GLN A 528 -30.45 -22.16 -3.04
C GLN A 528 -29.91 -23.07 -1.95
N LEU A 529 -28.72 -23.64 -2.17
CA LEU A 529 -28.08 -24.52 -1.21
C LEU A 529 -27.80 -23.80 0.11
N LEU A 530 -27.32 -22.55 0.05
CA LEU A 530 -27.09 -21.74 1.25
C LEU A 530 -28.40 -21.45 2.00
N ARG A 531 -29.43 -20.97 1.31
CA ARG A 531 -30.74 -20.69 1.90
C ARG A 531 -31.35 -21.95 2.52
N LYS A 532 -31.18 -23.11 1.88
CA LYS A 532 -31.66 -24.40 2.37
C LYS A 532 -30.95 -24.84 3.65
N GLU A 533 -29.62 -24.77 3.70
CA GLU A 533 -28.83 -25.28 4.83
C GLU A 533 -28.74 -24.30 6.00
N LEU A 534 -28.70 -22.99 5.74
CA LEU A 534 -28.53 -21.94 6.75
C LEU A 534 -29.82 -21.16 7.05
N GLY A 535 -30.92 -21.47 6.35
CA GLY A 535 -32.23 -20.88 6.58
C GLY A 535 -32.29 -19.37 6.36
N ASN A 536 -33.11 -18.68 7.16
CA ASN A 536 -33.27 -17.22 7.06
C ASN A 536 -32.20 -16.43 7.81
N GLU A 537 -31.22 -17.07 8.44
CA GLU A 537 -30.10 -16.37 9.09
C GLU A 537 -29.04 -15.93 8.09
N VAL A 538 -28.82 -16.71 7.02
CA VAL A 538 -27.87 -16.34 5.96
C VAL A 538 -28.39 -15.15 5.17
N GLU A 539 -27.49 -14.26 4.78
CA GLU A 539 -27.77 -13.12 3.92
C GLU A 539 -26.98 -13.26 2.62
N ILE A 540 -27.69 -13.19 1.49
CA ILE A 540 -27.14 -13.56 0.18
C ILE A 540 -27.18 -12.36 -0.77
N PHE A 541 -26.00 -11.91 -1.17
CA PHE A 541 -25.81 -10.89 -2.20
C PHE A 541 -25.35 -11.58 -3.48
N ALA A 542 -26.18 -11.60 -4.52
CA ALA A 542 -25.91 -12.33 -5.76
C ALA A 542 -25.61 -11.39 -6.93
N GLY A 543 -24.59 -11.71 -7.72
CA GLY A 543 -24.26 -10.95 -8.94
C GLY A 543 -23.12 -11.59 -9.73
N GLN A 544 -22.48 -10.91 -10.69
CA GLN A 544 -23.05 -9.75 -11.35
C GLN A 544 -24.32 -10.16 -12.11
N VAL A 545 -25.40 -9.39 -11.96
CA VAL A 545 -26.64 -9.59 -12.71
C VAL A 545 -26.44 -9.10 -14.14
N THR A 546 -26.72 -9.97 -15.11
CA THR A 546 -26.60 -9.65 -16.54
C THR A 546 -27.85 -8.98 -17.09
N ASP A 547 -29.02 -9.44 -16.68
CA ASP A 547 -30.31 -9.01 -17.20
C ASP A 547 -31.45 -9.25 -16.20
N ALA A 548 -32.62 -8.66 -16.49
CA ALA A 548 -33.81 -8.81 -15.64
C ALA A 548 -34.32 -10.26 -15.53
N ALA A 549 -34.12 -11.11 -16.54
CA ALA A 549 -34.59 -12.49 -16.50
C ALA A 549 -33.75 -13.33 -15.52
N GLN A 550 -32.44 -13.14 -15.50
CA GLN A 550 -31.55 -13.71 -14.49
C GLN A 550 -31.92 -13.19 -13.09
N ALA A 551 -32.17 -11.89 -12.98
CA ALA A 551 -32.58 -11.25 -11.72
C ALA A 551 -33.85 -11.92 -11.15
N ARG A 552 -34.89 -12.15 -11.98
CA ARG A 552 -36.12 -12.83 -11.55
C ARG A 552 -35.87 -14.25 -11.07
N LYS A 553 -35.01 -15.01 -11.76
CA LYS A 553 -34.67 -16.37 -11.34
C LYS A 553 -34.00 -16.42 -9.97
N TYR A 554 -33.21 -15.41 -9.58
CA TYR A 554 -32.67 -15.36 -8.23
C TYR A 554 -33.77 -15.20 -7.17
N LEU A 555 -34.80 -14.40 -7.43
CA LEU A 555 -35.94 -14.24 -6.52
C LEU A 555 -36.76 -15.53 -6.42
N GLU A 556 -37.20 -16.04 -7.57
CA GLU A 556 -38.11 -17.19 -7.64
C GLU A 556 -37.49 -18.46 -7.05
N ASN A 557 -36.19 -18.66 -7.29
CA ASN A 557 -35.55 -19.93 -6.99
C ASN A 557 -34.72 -19.90 -5.71
N ALA A 558 -34.15 -18.75 -5.32
CA ALA A 558 -33.14 -18.69 -4.26
C ALA A 558 -33.42 -17.68 -3.14
N ASP A 559 -34.43 -16.82 -3.28
CA ASP A 559 -34.80 -15.80 -2.29
C ASP A 559 -33.58 -14.99 -1.77
N VAL A 560 -32.88 -14.35 -2.72
CA VAL A 560 -31.68 -13.55 -2.44
C VAL A 560 -32.04 -12.18 -1.85
N ASP A 561 -31.19 -11.69 -0.97
CA ASP A 561 -31.42 -10.45 -0.21
C ASP A 561 -30.97 -9.21 -0.98
N ALA A 562 -29.98 -9.36 -1.86
CA ALA A 562 -29.53 -8.30 -2.73
C ALA A 562 -29.04 -8.80 -4.09
N LEU A 563 -29.22 -7.94 -5.10
CA LEU A 563 -28.77 -8.15 -6.48
C LEU A 563 -27.68 -7.13 -6.81
N ILE A 564 -26.51 -7.60 -7.25
CA ILE A 564 -25.37 -6.75 -7.59
C ILE A 564 -25.27 -6.62 -9.11
N PHE A 565 -25.35 -5.40 -9.62
CA PHE A 565 -25.13 -5.05 -11.02
C PHE A 565 -23.69 -4.58 -11.23
N GLY A 566 -22.99 -5.20 -12.18
CA GLY A 566 -21.65 -4.81 -12.58
C GLY A 566 -21.68 -3.83 -13.75
N HIS A 567 -21.81 -2.53 -13.48
CA HIS A 567 -21.93 -1.54 -14.56
C HIS A 567 -20.55 -1.12 -15.09
N GLY A 568 -20.31 -1.37 -16.38
CA GLY A 568 -19.22 -0.77 -17.15
C GLY A 568 -17.84 -0.95 -16.51
N GLY A 569 -17.26 -2.15 -16.69
CA GLY A 569 -15.84 -2.47 -16.50
C GLY A 569 -15.16 -1.70 -15.37
N GLY A 570 -15.18 -2.26 -14.16
CA GLY A 570 -14.37 -1.72 -13.04
C GLY A 570 -12.96 -1.37 -13.52
N ARG A 571 -12.28 -0.41 -12.90
CA ARG A 571 -11.04 0.23 -13.45
C ARG A 571 -10.01 -0.73 -14.09
N GLN A 572 -9.94 -1.98 -13.62
CA GLN A 572 -9.02 -3.03 -14.09
C GLN A 572 -9.65 -4.14 -14.94
N CYS A 573 -10.93 -4.02 -15.29
CA CYS A 573 -11.68 -4.97 -16.11
C CYS A 573 -11.44 -4.67 -17.60
N THR A 574 -11.23 -5.72 -18.40
CA THR A 574 -11.10 -5.62 -19.85
C THR A 574 -12.24 -6.24 -20.64
N SER A 575 -13.22 -6.82 -19.96
CA SER A 575 -14.32 -7.56 -20.58
C SER A 575 -15.01 -6.75 -21.69
N ALA A 576 -15.34 -5.48 -21.43
CA ALA A 576 -15.95 -4.59 -22.43
C ALA A 576 -15.05 -4.31 -23.66
N ILE A 577 -13.72 -4.29 -23.47
CA ILE A 577 -12.74 -4.01 -24.55
C ILE A 577 -12.52 -5.26 -25.41
N ASN A 578 -12.67 -6.45 -24.83
CA ASN A 578 -12.52 -7.73 -25.52
C ASN A 578 -13.83 -8.23 -26.17
N GLY A 579 -14.81 -7.34 -26.37
CA GLY A 579 -16.08 -7.66 -27.03
C GLY A 579 -17.12 -8.40 -26.17
N MET A 580 -16.99 -8.38 -24.84
CA MET A 580 -18.00 -8.99 -23.94
C MET A 580 -19.10 -7.99 -23.55
N ALA A 581 -20.29 -8.53 -23.28
CA ALA A 581 -21.46 -7.81 -22.77
C ALA A 581 -21.17 -7.16 -21.41
N ILE A 582 -21.73 -5.96 -21.18
CA ILE A 582 -21.71 -5.26 -19.90
C ILE A 582 -23.14 -5.14 -19.40
N SER A 583 -23.36 -5.19 -18.08
CA SER A 583 -24.62 -4.70 -17.52
C SER A 583 -24.70 -3.20 -17.82
N THR A 584 -25.85 -2.77 -18.32
CA THR A 584 -26.10 -1.40 -18.77
C THR A 584 -27.06 -0.68 -17.84
N VAL A 585 -27.21 0.63 -18.03
CA VAL A 585 -28.23 1.41 -17.33
C VAL A 585 -29.64 0.88 -17.66
N GLU A 586 -29.86 0.34 -18.86
CA GLU A 586 -31.18 -0.21 -19.23
C GLU A 586 -31.55 -1.45 -18.41
N GLU A 587 -30.61 -2.34 -18.12
CA GLU A 587 -30.87 -3.55 -17.33
C GLU A 587 -31.10 -3.22 -15.86
N ILE A 588 -30.37 -2.25 -15.33
CA ILE A 588 -30.60 -1.75 -13.97
C ILE A 588 -32.00 -1.14 -13.88
N TYR A 589 -32.36 -0.32 -14.87
CA TYR A 589 -33.61 0.41 -14.89
C TYR A 589 -34.83 -0.50 -15.10
N SER A 590 -34.72 -1.54 -15.95
CA SER A 590 -35.78 -2.54 -16.15
C SER A 590 -36.12 -3.25 -14.83
N VAL A 591 -35.10 -3.63 -14.04
CA VAL A 591 -35.29 -4.23 -12.72
C VAL A 591 -35.89 -3.22 -11.73
N ILE A 592 -35.41 -1.97 -11.71
CA ILE A 592 -35.95 -0.92 -10.83
C ILE A 592 -37.45 -0.73 -11.01
N THR A 593 -37.93 -0.66 -12.25
CA THR A 593 -39.34 -0.44 -12.60
C THR A 593 -40.25 -1.65 -12.38
N ASP A 594 -39.68 -2.81 -12.04
CA ASP A 594 -40.43 -4.01 -11.73
C ASP A 594 -40.63 -4.16 -10.21
N SER A 595 -41.90 -4.09 -9.79
CA SER A 595 -42.30 -4.18 -8.38
C SER A 595 -41.97 -5.52 -7.71
N ALA A 596 -41.74 -6.60 -8.48
CA ALA A 596 -41.37 -7.91 -7.93
C ALA A 596 -40.08 -7.87 -7.11
N PHE A 597 -39.23 -6.88 -7.39
CA PHE A 597 -37.93 -6.72 -6.77
C PHE A 597 -37.94 -5.72 -5.60
N ASN A 598 -39.08 -5.16 -5.19
CA ASN A 598 -39.15 -4.12 -4.15
C ASN A 598 -38.67 -4.56 -2.77
N GLN A 599 -38.63 -5.87 -2.52
CA GLN A 599 -38.13 -6.45 -1.27
C GLN A 599 -36.63 -6.75 -1.29
N THR A 600 -36.02 -6.76 -2.48
CA THR A 600 -34.62 -7.10 -2.70
C THR A 600 -33.80 -5.84 -2.95
N SER A 601 -32.68 -5.71 -2.24
CA SER A 601 -31.83 -4.53 -2.43
C SER A 601 -31.11 -4.57 -3.77
N LEU A 602 -31.07 -3.43 -4.46
CA LEU A 602 -30.33 -3.27 -5.71
C LEU A 602 -29.00 -2.58 -5.42
N VAL A 603 -27.92 -3.25 -5.80
CA VAL A 603 -26.56 -2.83 -5.49
C VAL A 603 -25.79 -2.61 -6.80
N VAL A 604 -25.03 -1.53 -6.90
CA VAL A 604 -24.17 -1.27 -8.07
C VAL A 604 -22.71 -1.36 -7.68
N GLU A 605 -21.91 -2.04 -8.51
CA GLU A 605 -20.46 -2.10 -8.40
C GLU A 605 -19.81 -1.77 -9.76
N GLY A 606 -18.72 -0.99 -9.72
CA GLY A 606 -18.01 -0.61 -10.94
C GLY A 606 -18.65 0.56 -11.68
N GLY A 607 -17.85 1.31 -12.44
CA GLY A 607 -18.33 2.45 -13.24
C GLY A 607 -18.85 3.67 -12.48
N VAL A 608 -18.99 3.61 -11.14
CA VAL A 608 -19.47 4.72 -10.30
C VAL A 608 -18.29 5.60 -9.83
N GLY A 609 -18.28 6.84 -10.32
CA GLY A 609 -17.38 7.90 -9.86
C GLY A 609 -17.99 8.70 -8.71
N THR A 610 -17.88 10.02 -8.74
CA THR A 610 -18.54 10.93 -7.77
C THR A 610 -20.02 11.19 -8.09
N ASN A 611 -20.50 10.67 -9.23
CA ASN A 611 -21.86 10.90 -9.72
C ASN A 611 -22.88 9.94 -9.06
N VAL A 612 -23.12 10.13 -7.76
CA VAL A 612 -23.93 9.22 -6.94
C VAL A 612 -25.43 9.56 -6.92
N GLY A 613 -25.76 10.84 -7.14
CA GLY A 613 -27.13 11.33 -7.02
C GLY A 613 -28.14 10.68 -7.98
N PRO A 614 -27.82 10.51 -9.28
CA PRO A 614 -28.69 9.80 -10.20
C PRO A 614 -29.01 8.36 -9.75
N LEU A 615 -28.05 7.65 -9.14
CA LEU A 615 -28.27 6.29 -8.66
C LEU A 615 -29.27 6.24 -7.50
N LEU A 616 -29.17 7.17 -6.54
CA LEU A 616 -30.18 7.29 -5.47
C LEU A 616 -31.58 7.57 -6.03
N ILE A 617 -31.68 8.48 -6.99
CA ILE A 617 -32.96 8.88 -7.60
C ILE A 617 -33.55 7.75 -8.44
N MET A 618 -32.73 7.02 -9.20
CA MET A 618 -33.14 5.80 -9.89
C MET A 618 -33.63 4.76 -8.89
N GLY A 619 -33.03 4.72 -7.71
CA GLY A 619 -33.47 3.86 -6.62
C GLY A 619 -32.54 2.70 -6.31
N ILE A 620 -31.26 2.85 -6.61
CA ILE A 620 -30.20 1.97 -6.11
C ILE A 620 -30.05 2.12 -4.60
N ASP A 621 -29.95 0.98 -3.91
CA ASP A 621 -29.91 0.92 -2.46
C ASP A 621 -28.50 1.06 -1.88
N CYS A 622 -27.49 0.57 -2.61
CA CYS A 622 -26.10 0.63 -2.17
C CYS A 622 -25.11 0.66 -3.35
N VAL A 623 -23.98 1.35 -3.17
CA VAL A 623 -22.86 1.35 -4.10
C VAL A 623 -21.63 0.71 -3.46
N LEU A 624 -21.10 -0.35 -4.09
CA LEU A 624 -19.85 -0.98 -3.66
C LEU A 624 -18.65 -0.27 -4.29
N TYR A 625 -17.80 0.31 -3.44
CA TYR A 625 -16.56 0.95 -3.83
C TYR A 625 -15.35 0.05 -3.62
N SER A 626 -14.22 0.42 -4.22
CA SER A 626 -12.93 -0.23 -3.98
C SER A 626 -11.80 0.82 -3.96
N ASN A 627 -11.06 0.96 -5.06
CA ASN A 627 -9.97 1.93 -5.17
C ASN A 627 -10.39 3.39 -4.88
N GLN A 628 -11.65 3.77 -5.14
CA GLN A 628 -12.13 5.15 -4.95
C GLN A 628 -12.03 5.64 -3.50
N ILE A 629 -12.24 4.74 -2.54
CA ILE A 629 -12.22 5.04 -1.10
C ILE A 629 -10.90 4.62 -0.44
N ALA A 630 -10.24 3.57 -0.94
CA ALA A 630 -8.98 3.10 -0.37
C ALA A 630 -7.79 3.96 -0.78
N ARG A 631 -7.63 4.29 -2.07
CA ARG A 631 -6.60 5.18 -2.67
C ARG A 631 -5.17 5.08 -2.11
N GLY A 632 -4.74 3.89 -1.69
CA GLY A 632 -3.42 3.69 -1.11
C GLY A 632 -3.23 4.44 0.21
N THR A 633 -4.27 4.54 1.02
CA THR A 633 -4.21 5.16 2.36
C THR A 633 -3.56 4.22 3.37
N ILE A 634 -3.40 4.67 4.61
CA ILE A 634 -2.72 3.88 5.65
C ILE A 634 -3.39 2.52 5.91
N GLU A 635 -4.71 2.40 5.69
CA GLU A 635 -5.47 1.16 5.85
C GLU A 635 -5.09 0.07 4.84
N THR A 636 -4.52 0.42 3.69
CA THR A 636 -3.94 -0.56 2.75
C THR A 636 -2.44 -0.76 3.01
N GLY A 637 -2.07 -0.72 4.29
CA GLY A 637 -0.71 -0.92 4.81
C GLY A 637 0.18 0.33 4.78
N GLY A 638 -0.17 1.38 4.04
CA GLY A 638 0.66 2.58 3.92
C GLY A 638 2.05 2.32 3.33
N LEU A 639 2.22 1.23 2.57
CA LEU A 639 3.45 0.85 1.86
C LEU A 639 3.32 1.12 0.37
N TYR A 640 4.37 1.60 -0.28
CA TYR A 640 4.34 2.04 -1.65
C TYR A 640 5.56 1.57 -2.42
N LEU A 641 5.38 1.47 -3.72
CA LEU A 641 6.43 1.41 -4.72
C LEU A 641 6.48 2.74 -5.45
N MET A 642 7.58 2.96 -6.16
CA MET A 642 7.65 4.03 -7.14
C MET A 642 7.56 3.44 -8.56
N ASN A 643 6.60 3.91 -9.35
CA ASN A 643 6.50 3.48 -10.75
C ASN A 643 7.55 4.17 -11.63
N LYS A 644 7.66 3.76 -12.91
CA LYS A 644 8.57 4.39 -13.90
C LYS A 644 8.33 5.89 -14.14
N ARG A 645 7.19 6.44 -13.69
CA ARG A 645 6.83 7.86 -13.77
C ARG A 645 7.09 8.61 -12.46
N SER A 646 7.80 7.99 -11.51
CA SER A 646 8.10 8.55 -10.18
C SER A 646 6.85 8.85 -9.35
N GLU A 647 5.79 8.06 -9.52
CA GLU A 647 4.58 8.14 -8.70
C GLU A 647 4.56 7.03 -7.65
N TYR A 648 4.19 7.37 -6.42
CA TYR A 648 3.94 6.39 -5.36
C TYR A 648 2.66 5.59 -5.66
N VAL A 649 2.80 4.27 -5.69
CA VAL A 649 1.75 3.35 -6.11
C VAL A 649 1.71 2.07 -5.28
N GLN A 650 0.53 1.44 -5.24
CA GLN A 650 0.31 0.08 -4.76
C GLN A 650 -0.26 -0.79 -5.88
N PRO A 651 0.13 -2.06 -6.01
CA PRO A 651 -0.50 -3.00 -6.94
C PRO A 651 -2.02 -3.06 -6.72
N TYR A 652 -2.78 -2.89 -7.80
CA TYR A 652 -4.24 -2.96 -7.81
C TYR A 652 -4.67 -3.67 -9.08
N HIS A 653 -4.64 -5.00 -9.00
CA HIS A 653 -4.86 -5.91 -10.12
C HIS A 653 -6.34 -6.21 -10.33
N GLY A 654 -6.74 -6.43 -11.59
CA GLY A 654 -8.03 -7.07 -11.86
C GLY A 654 -8.08 -8.50 -11.31
N SER A 655 -9.25 -8.92 -10.84
CA SER A 655 -9.45 -10.24 -10.21
C SER A 655 -9.12 -11.43 -11.12
N ALA A 656 -9.10 -11.24 -12.45
CA ALA A 656 -8.71 -12.22 -13.46
C ALA A 656 -7.53 -11.74 -14.34
N SER A 657 -6.66 -10.90 -13.79
CA SER A 657 -5.49 -10.38 -14.49
C SER A 657 -4.29 -11.34 -14.40
N ALA A 658 -3.31 -11.17 -15.28
CA ALA A 658 -2.09 -11.98 -15.29
C ALA A 658 -1.37 -12.02 -13.93
N PRO A 659 -1.15 -10.89 -13.21
CA PRO A 659 -0.58 -10.93 -11.86
C PRO A 659 -1.38 -11.80 -10.88
N THR A 660 -2.71 -11.66 -10.86
CA THR A 660 -3.57 -12.47 -9.97
C THR A 660 -3.45 -13.96 -10.30
N MET A 661 -3.43 -14.32 -11.59
CA MET A 661 -3.25 -15.70 -12.02
C MET A 661 -1.87 -16.26 -11.64
N ILE A 662 -0.81 -15.45 -11.74
CA ILE A 662 0.54 -15.84 -11.31
C ILE A 662 0.57 -16.11 -9.80
N ILE A 663 -0.04 -15.23 -9.00
CA ILE A 663 -0.13 -15.42 -7.54
C ILE A 663 -0.87 -16.73 -7.23
N GLU A 664 -2.01 -16.98 -7.86
CA GLU A 664 -2.79 -18.19 -7.63
C GLU A 664 -2.09 -19.46 -8.13
N ALA A 665 -1.24 -19.37 -9.15
CA ALA A 665 -0.45 -20.50 -9.65
C ALA A 665 0.63 -20.99 -8.67
N SER A 666 0.92 -20.22 -7.61
CA SER A 666 1.76 -20.68 -6.50
C SER A 666 1.15 -21.84 -5.72
N TYR A 667 -0.16 -22.05 -5.81
CA TYR A 667 -0.85 -23.18 -5.22
C TYR A 667 -0.95 -24.34 -6.21
N ASP A 668 -0.44 -25.51 -5.83
CA ASP A 668 -0.32 -26.68 -6.72
C ASP A 668 -1.66 -27.10 -7.34
N ASN A 669 -2.74 -27.08 -6.56
CA ASN A 669 -4.10 -27.40 -6.99
C ASN A 669 -4.71 -26.39 -7.97
N LEU A 670 -4.17 -25.17 -8.06
CA LEU A 670 -4.65 -24.11 -8.97
C LEU A 670 -3.73 -23.87 -10.16
N ARG A 671 -2.49 -24.36 -10.09
CA ARG A 671 -1.42 -24.08 -11.06
C ARG A 671 -1.84 -24.38 -12.49
N GLU A 672 -2.34 -25.58 -12.76
CA GLU A 672 -2.77 -25.97 -14.12
C GLU A 672 -3.97 -25.17 -14.62
N ALA A 673 -4.80 -24.63 -13.72
CA ALA A 673 -5.93 -23.78 -14.09
C ALA A 673 -5.50 -22.33 -14.39
N ARG A 674 -4.27 -21.93 -14.07
CA ARG A 674 -3.78 -20.54 -14.20
C ARG A 674 -2.66 -20.38 -15.21
N ILE A 675 -1.73 -21.32 -15.26
CA ILE A 675 -0.60 -21.28 -16.19
C ILE A 675 -0.59 -22.50 -17.10
N ASN A 676 -0.05 -22.35 -18.31
CA ASN A 676 0.17 -23.44 -19.24
C ASN A 676 1.56 -24.10 -19.01
N PRO A 677 1.87 -25.23 -19.68
CA PRO A 677 3.17 -25.89 -19.53
C PRO A 677 4.38 -25.06 -19.93
N SER A 678 4.21 -23.98 -20.73
CA SER A 678 5.29 -23.05 -21.06
C SER A 678 5.46 -21.92 -20.04
N GLY A 679 4.76 -21.97 -18.91
CA GLY A 679 4.84 -21.00 -17.81
C GLY A 679 4.12 -19.68 -18.09
N ARG A 680 3.33 -19.59 -19.17
CA ARG A 680 2.52 -18.40 -19.47
C ARG A 680 1.15 -18.51 -18.82
N THR A 681 0.62 -17.38 -18.36
CA THR A 681 -0.77 -17.29 -17.89
C THR A 681 -1.72 -17.70 -18.99
N LYS A 682 -2.75 -18.48 -18.65
CA LYS A 682 -3.92 -18.67 -19.51
C LYS A 682 -4.61 -17.31 -19.74
N VAL A 683 -5.47 -17.21 -20.76
CA VAL A 683 -6.02 -15.93 -21.28
C VAL A 683 -6.57 -15.06 -20.13
N PRO A 684 -5.92 -13.92 -19.80
CA PRO A 684 -6.38 -13.05 -18.71
C PRO A 684 -7.54 -12.16 -19.17
N GLU A 685 -8.50 -11.93 -18.27
CA GLU A 685 -9.69 -11.08 -18.50
C GLU A 685 -9.67 -9.79 -17.65
N GLY A 686 -8.52 -9.50 -17.03
CA GLY A 686 -8.26 -8.26 -16.31
C GLY A 686 -6.88 -7.69 -16.65
N LYS A 687 -6.70 -6.40 -16.35
CA LYS A 687 -5.42 -5.70 -16.53
C LYS A 687 -4.59 -5.69 -15.25
N PRO A 688 -3.25 -5.77 -15.37
CA PRO A 688 -2.38 -5.29 -14.31
C PRO A 688 -2.59 -3.79 -14.13
N GLY A 689 -2.35 -3.29 -12.92
CA GLY A 689 -2.52 -1.88 -12.67
C GLY A 689 -2.15 -1.49 -11.26
N PHE A 690 -2.18 -0.18 -11.03
CA PHE A 690 -1.74 0.44 -9.80
C PHE A 690 -2.81 1.37 -9.24
N MET A 691 -2.95 1.36 -7.92
CA MET A 691 -3.62 2.38 -7.13
C MET A 691 -2.58 3.44 -6.77
N LYS A 692 -2.82 4.68 -7.20
CA LYS A 692 -1.92 5.81 -6.95
C LYS A 692 -2.17 6.38 -5.55
N TYR A 693 -1.10 6.62 -4.80
CA TYR A 693 -1.16 7.36 -3.55
C TYR A 693 -1.69 8.78 -3.77
N SER A 694 -2.55 9.26 -2.87
CA SER A 694 -3.10 10.61 -2.92
C SER A 694 -2.72 11.38 -1.66
N SER A 695 -1.88 12.41 -1.82
CA SER A 695 -1.46 13.28 -0.71
C SER A 695 -2.59 14.08 -0.07
N LYS A 696 -3.78 14.13 -0.70
CA LYS A 696 -4.99 14.78 -0.17
C LYS A 696 -5.52 14.10 1.09
N ALA A 697 -5.27 12.79 1.27
CA ALA A 697 -5.87 12.01 2.35
C ALA A 697 -4.90 10.95 2.86
N ASN A 698 -4.77 10.85 4.18
CA ASN A 698 -3.85 9.90 4.80
C ASN A 698 -4.58 8.62 5.28
N SER A 699 -5.89 8.71 5.54
CA SER A 699 -6.78 7.59 5.86
C SER A 699 -7.94 7.46 4.86
N MET A 700 -8.44 6.23 4.64
CA MET A 700 -9.65 5.97 3.87
C MET A 700 -10.90 6.63 4.48
N ALA A 701 -10.89 6.90 5.79
CA ALA A 701 -11.95 7.62 6.49
C ALA A 701 -12.30 8.96 5.82
N PHE A 702 -11.28 9.69 5.37
CA PHE A 702 -11.46 10.95 4.64
C PHE A 702 -12.28 10.76 3.36
N TRP A 703 -11.94 9.74 2.56
CA TRP A 703 -12.64 9.50 1.30
C TRP A 703 -14.07 9.03 1.54
N ILE A 704 -14.29 8.17 2.54
CA ILE A 704 -15.65 7.75 2.92
C ILE A 704 -16.49 8.98 3.27
N ASP A 705 -15.97 9.88 4.10
CA ASP A 705 -16.66 11.12 4.46
C ASP A 705 -16.89 12.02 3.24
N GLU A 706 -15.92 12.17 2.32
CA GLU A 706 -16.11 12.94 1.09
C GLU A 706 -17.27 12.39 0.24
N PHE A 707 -17.35 11.07 0.05
CA PHE A 707 -18.45 10.45 -0.68
C PHE A 707 -19.78 10.58 0.07
N ARG A 708 -19.81 10.44 1.41
CA ARG A 708 -21.00 10.71 2.23
C ARG A 708 -21.54 12.13 2.00
N HIS A 709 -20.66 13.13 1.92
CA HIS A 709 -21.08 14.50 1.61
C HIS A 709 -21.67 14.63 0.20
N HIS A 710 -21.19 13.87 -0.79
CA HIS A 710 -21.79 13.84 -2.12
C HIS A 710 -23.22 13.25 -2.10
N PHE A 711 -23.44 12.13 -1.40
CA PHE A 711 -24.77 11.56 -1.21
C PHE A 711 -25.69 12.52 -0.43
N ALA A 712 -25.21 13.09 0.67
CA ALA A 712 -25.96 14.03 1.50
C ALA A 712 -26.36 15.31 0.73
N ARG A 713 -25.47 15.79 -0.15
CA ARG A 713 -25.78 16.90 -1.04
C ARG A 713 -26.94 16.59 -1.99
N THR A 714 -27.04 15.36 -2.51
CA THR A 714 -28.17 14.97 -3.36
C THR A 714 -29.49 15.03 -2.60
N LEU A 715 -29.54 14.48 -1.39
CA LEU A 715 -30.77 14.52 -0.57
C LEU A 715 -31.17 15.98 -0.25
N ALA A 716 -30.19 16.81 0.13
CA ALA A 716 -30.42 18.22 0.37
C ALA A 716 -30.90 18.99 -0.87
N ASP A 717 -30.34 18.70 -2.06
CA ASP A 717 -30.75 19.30 -3.33
C ASP A 717 -32.18 18.90 -3.76
N LEU A 718 -32.77 17.89 -3.09
CA LEU A 718 -34.16 17.43 -3.25
C LEU A 718 -35.07 17.79 -2.06
N GLY A 719 -34.55 18.45 -1.03
CA GLY A 719 -35.33 18.86 0.15
C GLY A 719 -35.68 17.73 1.12
N VAL A 720 -34.95 16.61 1.10
CA VAL A 720 -35.20 15.45 1.98
C VAL A 720 -34.02 15.22 2.92
N GLU A 721 -34.29 14.70 4.13
CA GLU A 721 -33.27 14.50 5.18
C GLU A 721 -32.75 13.06 5.27
N SER A 722 -33.38 12.10 4.60
CA SER A 722 -32.97 10.69 4.65
C SER A 722 -33.30 9.94 3.37
N VAL A 723 -32.70 8.77 3.17
CA VAL A 723 -33.07 7.86 2.09
C VAL A 723 -34.53 7.41 2.25
N TRP A 724 -35.02 7.24 3.48
CA TRP A 724 -36.44 6.97 3.75
C TRP A 724 -37.35 8.08 3.20
N GLU A 725 -37.07 9.35 3.53
CA GLU A 725 -37.81 10.49 3.01
C GLU A 725 -37.67 10.60 1.48
N LEU A 726 -36.49 10.30 0.92
CA LEU A 726 -36.29 10.25 -0.53
C LEU A 726 -37.25 9.26 -1.19
N ARG A 727 -37.39 8.04 -0.64
CA ARG A 727 -38.30 7.02 -1.19
C ARG A 727 -39.75 7.50 -1.18
N GLN A 728 -40.19 8.12 -0.08
CA GLN A 728 -41.54 8.70 0.01
C GLN A 728 -41.75 9.81 -1.02
N PHE A 729 -40.78 10.73 -1.12
CA PHE A 729 -40.82 11.84 -2.08
C PHE A 729 -40.90 11.35 -3.54
N LEU A 730 -40.08 10.37 -3.91
CA LEU A 730 -40.07 9.80 -5.27
C LEU A 730 -41.35 9.03 -5.62
N ASN A 731 -42.07 8.49 -4.62
CA ASN A 731 -43.37 7.85 -4.82
C ASN A 731 -44.50 8.88 -4.96
N SER A 732 -44.44 9.99 -4.20
CA SER A 732 -45.48 11.02 -4.21
C SER A 732 -45.35 12.03 -5.36
N THR A 733 -44.14 12.23 -5.88
CA THR A 733 -43.89 13.24 -6.93
C THR A 733 -44.12 12.67 -8.33
N ASP A 734 -44.62 13.53 -9.23
CA ASP A 734 -44.65 13.27 -10.67
C ASP A 734 -43.58 14.10 -11.42
N GLN A 735 -42.69 14.75 -10.68
CA GLN A 735 -41.60 15.51 -11.28
C GLN A 735 -40.59 14.58 -11.94
N ASN A 736 -40.29 14.84 -13.21
CA ASN A 736 -39.17 14.20 -13.87
C ASN A 736 -37.84 14.82 -13.39
N LEU A 737 -37.10 14.09 -12.55
CA LEU A 737 -35.87 14.54 -11.89
C LEU A 737 -34.58 14.19 -12.64
N LEU A 738 -34.51 13.06 -13.34
CA LEU A 738 -33.28 12.62 -14.02
C LEU A 738 -33.02 13.45 -15.28
N ARG A 739 -31.74 13.67 -15.61
CA ARG A 739 -31.30 14.46 -16.77
C ARG A 739 -30.15 13.76 -17.49
N ILE A 740 -29.92 14.14 -18.74
CA ILE A 740 -28.70 13.78 -19.48
C ILE A 740 -27.68 14.88 -19.29
N VAL A 741 -26.47 14.48 -18.95
CA VAL A 741 -25.31 15.35 -19.01
C VAL A 741 -24.68 15.18 -20.39
N SER A 742 -24.82 16.20 -21.25
CA SER A 742 -24.14 16.20 -22.54
C SER A 742 -22.61 16.26 -22.33
N THR A 743 -21.85 15.76 -23.31
CA THR A 743 -20.37 15.86 -23.28
C THR A 743 -19.90 17.31 -23.10
N GLU A 744 -20.61 18.27 -23.68
CA GLU A 744 -20.31 19.70 -23.56
C GLU A 744 -20.63 20.24 -22.16
N ALA A 745 -21.74 19.82 -21.54
CA ALA A 745 -22.05 20.17 -20.16
C ALA A 745 -21.04 19.55 -19.18
N ALA A 746 -20.61 18.31 -19.41
CA ALA A 746 -19.57 17.66 -18.63
C ALA A 746 -18.22 18.39 -18.76
N ARG A 747 -17.85 18.82 -19.98
CA ARG A 747 -16.64 19.62 -20.24
C ARG A 747 -16.71 21.01 -19.62
N THR A 748 -17.86 21.67 -19.68
CA THR A 748 -18.05 23.00 -19.07
C THR A 748 -17.95 22.90 -17.55
N ALA A 749 -18.53 21.85 -16.95
CA ALA A 749 -18.41 21.58 -15.52
C ALA A 749 -16.96 21.27 -15.08
N SER A 750 -16.14 20.65 -15.95
CA SER A 750 -14.74 20.36 -15.65
C SER A 750 -13.76 21.50 -15.99
N ALA A 751 -14.04 22.31 -17.01
CA ALA A 751 -13.20 23.42 -17.46
C ALA A 751 -13.06 24.54 -16.40
N TYR A 752 -14.05 24.72 -15.53
CA TYR A 752 -13.95 25.62 -14.37
C TYR A 752 -13.20 25.00 -13.17
N GLY A 753 -12.87 23.70 -13.21
CA GLY A 753 -12.15 22.99 -12.16
C GLY A 753 -10.68 22.69 -12.46
N THR A 754 -10.22 22.88 -13.71
CA THR A 754 -8.82 22.63 -14.11
C THR A 754 -7.99 23.89 -14.36
N ASN A 755 -8.58 25.08 -14.14
CA ASN A 755 -7.91 26.39 -14.20
C ASN A 755 -7.86 27.07 -12.83
N GLN A 756 -7.61 26.33 -11.75
CA GLN A 756 -7.18 26.88 -10.45
C GLN A 756 -6.08 26.03 -9.84
#